data_AF-A0A3N6PS14-F1
#
_entry.id   AF-A0A3N6PS14-F1
#
_cell.length_a   1.000
_cell.length_b   1.000
_cell.length_c   1.000
_cell.angle_alpha   90.00
_cell.angle_beta   90.00
_cell.angle_gamma   90.00
#
_symmetry.space_group_name_H-M   'P 1'
#
loop_
_entity.id
_entity.type
_entity.pdbx_description
1 polymer ?
#
loop_
_entity_poly.entity_id
_entity_poly.type
_entity_poly.pdbx_seq_one_letter_code
_entity_poly.pdbx_strand_id
1 'polypeptide(L)'
;MTDKYQAKNVAQLIYTTAISVIEDCTSKIFSNLLDSHIIQFQSNSNILNATESQQLKAAIEQLYSNYKIQPILPLHIANIDFILGREEYANHQIEQGLNKFKNSLLIWEKSTKNLPGEAVTQQINERLEKIGIVLFYIGLCYEHQGNLNIPVEQKNNYWQQAQNNFQQSLDLFAQIDRQELVAKFIIQQGEVLKKLEAWSDLYKLAQRALELHLTYGTEEQIAQDYGFLAEAAMHESKWDHASQLAELAVAIQNQSMGNPVEIAQYENSYFSILSESQSNLEEWQATVNQLEKARQQTSPHHNLHSYISILKALKKLYFDQDKYGKSARIKEEKLRLEHQYGLKAFIGINPLQPQQKSDNSPIIPREIKTSGRLEDVNNLVARIKSQNHKLIIIHGVSGVGKSSLINSGLIPTLLAENSEDNQAISLIPLRVYTDWMRNSDSATWNLEYVLETLRKKHQKNNLKVLILDQFEELFTVCPKPAQRLPLYKFLYDCLSLNFVKVVLSIQTDYLHYLLECDRLTNLEAVINYQILSKEILYYISNFEPNHSQEIIKNLIEPAQLNWEPDLISQVVKDLSSADNTVSPIELQVVGTELQEEAITTVEAYHKLGDNPIKKLTINFLDGVIKDCGFLNGRTAISVLYLLTNEHGTRPLKTHAELASELLMQRHKLDLVLDVLVARGLILLLPDLPQDSYQLAHNYLIPLVRAQKQEGEKSISEF
;
A
#
# COMPACT_ATOMS: atom_id res chain seq x y z
N MET A 1 17.58 -76.22 32.12
CA MET A 1 17.89 -74.76 32.09
C MET A 1 18.81 -74.38 30.92
N THR A 2 19.55 -75.32 30.34
CA THR A 2 20.48 -75.16 29.20
C THR A 2 19.78 -74.87 27.85
N ASP A 3 18.69 -75.56 27.51
CA ASP A 3 17.98 -75.34 26.23
C ASP A 3 17.32 -73.97 26.10
N LYS A 4 16.77 -73.44 27.21
CA LYS A 4 16.16 -72.09 27.26
C LYS A 4 17.21 -70.99 27.08
N TYR A 5 18.44 -71.22 27.51
CA TYR A 5 19.55 -70.27 27.39
C TYR A 5 20.13 -70.27 25.97
N GLN A 6 20.28 -71.45 25.35
CA GLN A 6 20.69 -71.56 23.95
C GLN A 6 19.65 -70.97 22.99
N ALA A 7 18.36 -71.26 23.19
CA ALA A 7 17.28 -70.65 22.40
C ALA A 7 17.26 -69.12 22.50
N LYS A 8 17.55 -68.56 23.68
CA LYS A 8 17.61 -67.11 23.90
C LYS A 8 18.83 -66.45 23.24
N ASN A 9 19.99 -67.10 23.23
CA ASN A 9 21.18 -66.60 22.55
C ASN A 9 21.05 -66.64 21.02
N VAL A 10 20.44 -67.69 20.47
CA VAL A 10 20.15 -67.78 19.03
C VAL A 10 19.11 -66.72 18.64
N ALA A 11 18.05 -66.54 19.44
CA ALA A 11 17.07 -65.48 19.23
C ALA A 11 17.69 -64.08 19.28
N GLN A 12 18.62 -63.83 20.22
CA GLN A 12 19.34 -62.56 20.33
C GLN A 12 20.22 -62.29 19.10
N LEU A 13 20.92 -63.30 18.58
CA LEU A 13 21.76 -63.16 17.38
C LEU A 13 20.90 -62.89 16.12
N ILE A 14 19.77 -63.60 15.99
CA ILE A 14 18.80 -63.36 14.90
C ILE A 14 18.24 -61.95 15.01
N TYR A 15 17.89 -61.50 16.21
CA TYR A 15 17.39 -60.15 16.46
C TYR A 15 18.40 -59.09 16.05
N THR A 16 19.66 -59.19 16.50
CA THR A 16 20.69 -58.21 16.15
C THR A 16 20.97 -58.14 14.65
N THR A 17 20.97 -59.30 13.97
CA THR A 17 21.19 -59.35 12.51
C THR A 17 20.03 -58.71 11.75
N ALA A 18 18.78 -59.05 12.11
CA ALA A 18 17.59 -58.52 11.47
C ALA A 18 17.44 -57.00 11.70
N ILE A 19 17.74 -56.52 12.91
CA ILE A 19 17.75 -55.07 13.23
C ILE A 19 18.80 -54.34 12.40
N SER A 20 20.03 -54.88 12.29
CA SER A 20 21.08 -54.25 11.49
C SER A 20 20.65 -54.07 10.02
N VAL A 21 20.00 -55.09 9.43
CA VAL A 21 19.47 -55.01 8.06
C VAL A 21 18.41 -53.92 7.94
N ILE A 22 17.49 -53.84 8.91
CA ILE A 22 16.42 -52.82 8.90
C ILE A 22 17.00 -51.43 9.07
N GLU A 23 17.96 -51.23 9.98
CA GLU A 23 18.61 -49.93 10.20
C GLU A 23 19.38 -49.47 8.97
N ASP A 24 20.12 -50.36 8.30
CA ASP A 24 20.84 -50.06 7.06
C ASP A 24 19.87 -49.66 5.93
N CYS A 25 18.80 -50.44 5.73
CA CYS A 25 17.80 -50.12 4.71
C CYS A 25 17.04 -48.83 5.03
N THR A 26 16.68 -48.61 6.30
CA THR A 26 16.03 -47.38 6.76
C THR A 26 16.92 -46.17 6.52
N SER A 27 18.21 -46.29 6.81
CA SER A 27 19.19 -45.20 6.62
C SER A 27 19.35 -44.85 5.15
N LYS A 28 19.38 -45.84 4.24
CA LYS A 28 19.40 -45.60 2.79
C LYS A 28 18.13 -44.89 2.30
N ILE A 29 16.97 -45.33 2.78
CA ILE A 29 15.69 -44.69 2.46
C ILE A 29 15.67 -43.23 2.92
N PHE A 30 16.03 -42.95 4.17
CA PHE A 30 16.07 -41.58 4.68
C PHE A 30 17.12 -40.73 3.97
N SER A 31 18.30 -41.28 3.68
CA SER A 31 19.34 -40.55 2.92
C SER A 31 18.85 -40.12 1.55
N ASN A 32 18.08 -40.95 0.85
CA ASN A 32 17.47 -40.62 -0.43
C ASN A 32 16.35 -39.56 -0.27
N LEU A 33 15.51 -39.69 0.76
CA LEU A 33 14.44 -38.73 1.04
C LEU A 33 14.95 -37.36 1.47
N LEU A 34 16.10 -37.30 2.14
CA LEU A 34 16.76 -36.07 2.59
C LEU A 34 17.68 -35.46 1.51
N ASP A 35 17.87 -36.13 0.37
CA ASP A 35 18.61 -35.57 -0.76
C ASP A 35 17.74 -34.55 -1.50
N SER A 36 18.11 -33.26 -1.42
CA SER A 36 17.38 -32.16 -2.07
C SER A 36 17.35 -32.25 -3.60
N HIS A 37 18.28 -32.99 -4.21
CA HIS A 37 18.33 -33.15 -5.67
C HIS A 37 17.33 -34.19 -6.19
N ILE A 38 16.75 -35.03 -5.32
CA ILE A 38 15.79 -36.06 -5.68
C ILE A 38 14.37 -35.55 -5.41
N ILE A 39 13.75 -34.95 -6.42
CA ILE A 39 12.42 -34.32 -6.29
C ILE A 39 11.29 -35.35 -6.48
N GLN A 40 11.45 -36.26 -7.44
CA GLN A 40 10.41 -37.23 -7.76
C GLN A 40 10.33 -38.36 -6.72
N PHE A 41 9.11 -38.81 -6.42
CA PHE A 41 8.89 -39.93 -5.53
C PHE A 41 9.51 -41.22 -6.09
N GLN A 42 10.33 -41.89 -5.27
CA GLN A 42 10.88 -43.21 -5.55
C GLN A 42 10.33 -44.25 -4.57
N SER A 43 9.83 -45.38 -5.09
CA SER A 43 9.39 -46.50 -4.24
C SER A 43 10.57 -47.07 -3.44
N ASN A 44 10.27 -47.75 -2.32
CA ASN A 44 11.31 -48.42 -1.53
C ASN A 44 12.16 -49.38 -2.39
N SER A 45 11.54 -50.09 -3.34
CA SER A 45 12.23 -51.03 -4.23
C SER A 45 13.09 -50.39 -5.32
N ASN A 46 12.93 -49.08 -5.57
CA ASN A 46 13.79 -48.34 -6.49
C ASN A 46 15.01 -47.77 -5.76
N ILE A 47 14.81 -47.38 -4.49
CA ILE A 47 15.89 -46.88 -3.62
C ILE A 47 16.78 -48.05 -3.16
N LEU A 48 16.16 -49.17 -2.80
CA LEU A 48 16.82 -50.40 -2.39
C LEU A 48 16.97 -51.31 -3.61
N ASN A 49 18.11 -51.97 -3.79
CA ASN A 49 18.22 -52.96 -4.86
C ASN A 49 17.36 -54.20 -4.58
N ALA A 50 17.22 -55.09 -5.57
CA ALA A 50 16.36 -56.28 -5.46
C ALA A 50 16.76 -57.21 -4.30
N THR A 51 18.06 -57.35 -4.05
CA THR A 51 18.59 -58.19 -2.97
C THR A 51 18.30 -57.58 -1.59
N GLU A 52 18.54 -56.29 -1.43
CA GLU A 52 18.25 -55.55 -0.19
C GLU A 52 16.76 -55.55 0.14
N SER A 53 15.92 -55.37 -0.87
CA SER A 53 14.45 -55.44 -0.71
C SER A 53 13.98 -56.80 -0.20
N GLN A 54 14.58 -57.90 -0.70
CA GLN A 54 14.28 -59.25 -0.21
C GLN A 54 14.81 -59.47 1.21
N GLN A 55 16.01 -58.98 1.51
CA GLN A 55 16.60 -59.08 2.85
C GLN A 55 15.79 -58.31 3.89
N LEU A 56 15.30 -57.11 3.54
CA LEU A 56 14.45 -56.30 4.40
C LEU A 56 13.15 -57.03 4.75
N LYS A 57 12.46 -57.59 3.75
CA LYS A 57 11.23 -58.37 3.97
C LYS A 57 11.49 -59.57 4.88
N ALA A 58 12.54 -60.33 4.61
CA ALA A 58 12.92 -61.47 5.44
C ALA A 58 13.27 -61.06 6.89
N ALA A 59 13.98 -59.94 7.07
CA ALA A 59 14.33 -59.41 8.39
C ALA A 59 13.10 -58.98 9.19
N ILE A 60 12.14 -58.30 8.55
CA ILE A 60 10.87 -57.91 9.18
C ILE A 60 10.07 -59.16 9.59
N GLU A 61 9.92 -60.15 8.71
CA GLU A 61 9.22 -61.41 9.00
C GLU A 61 9.88 -62.19 10.15
N GLN A 62 11.22 -62.23 10.20
CA GLN A 62 11.98 -62.88 11.27
C GLN A 62 11.76 -62.20 12.63
N LEU A 63 11.71 -60.87 12.68
CA LEU A 63 11.45 -60.15 13.94
C LEU A 63 10.04 -60.38 14.46
N TYR A 64 9.03 -60.32 13.60
CA TYR A 64 7.65 -60.57 14.02
C TYR A 64 7.42 -62.02 14.43
N SER A 65 8.05 -62.98 13.75
CA SER A 65 7.96 -64.41 14.11
C SER A 65 8.57 -64.70 15.49
N ASN A 66 9.61 -63.96 15.88
CA ASN A 66 10.31 -64.11 17.16
C ASN A 66 9.83 -63.15 18.26
N TYR A 67 8.79 -62.33 18.01
CA TYR A 67 8.31 -61.29 18.92
C TYR A 67 7.96 -61.79 20.33
N LYS A 68 7.46 -63.04 20.44
CA LYS A 68 7.12 -63.66 21.74
C LYS A 68 8.34 -64.00 22.60
N ILE A 69 9.52 -64.12 21.99
CA ILE A 69 10.78 -64.47 22.66
C ILE A 69 11.55 -63.20 23.03
N GLN A 70 11.55 -62.21 22.14
CA GLN A 70 12.22 -60.92 22.32
C GLN A 70 11.39 -59.80 21.69
N PRO A 71 10.91 -58.82 22.49
CA PRO A 71 10.10 -57.72 21.96
C PRO A 71 10.94 -56.78 21.10
N ILE A 72 10.32 -56.23 20.06
CA ILE A 72 10.95 -55.22 19.19
C ILE A 72 10.96 -53.88 19.93
N LEU A 73 12.09 -53.17 19.93
CA LEU A 73 12.20 -51.88 20.58
C LEU A 73 11.34 -50.83 19.85
N PRO A 74 10.75 -49.85 20.57
CA PRO A 74 9.85 -48.87 19.95
C PRO A 74 10.45 -48.14 18.74
N LEU A 75 11.70 -47.68 18.82
CA LEU A 75 12.36 -46.97 17.71
C LEU A 75 12.50 -47.84 16.44
N HIS A 76 12.69 -49.15 16.61
CA HIS A 76 12.72 -50.09 15.49
C HIS A 76 11.33 -50.32 14.90
N ILE A 77 10.29 -50.37 15.74
CA ILE A 77 8.89 -50.38 15.28
C ILE A 77 8.59 -49.14 14.44
N ALA A 78 9.03 -47.96 14.88
CA ALA A 78 8.82 -46.72 14.13
C ALA A 78 9.49 -46.73 12.75
N ASN A 79 10.72 -47.26 12.64
CA ASN A 79 11.41 -47.47 11.36
C ASN A 79 10.61 -48.43 10.46
N ILE A 80 10.18 -49.58 10.99
CA ILE A 80 9.43 -50.60 10.25
C ILE A 80 8.10 -50.04 9.76
N ASP A 81 7.33 -49.39 10.62
CA ASP A 81 6.04 -48.81 10.25
C ASP A 81 6.20 -47.70 9.23
N PHE A 82 7.26 -46.88 9.30
CA PHE A 82 7.53 -45.90 8.24
C PHE A 82 7.79 -46.55 6.89
N ILE A 83 8.66 -47.56 6.84
CA ILE A 83 8.98 -48.30 5.61
C ILE A 83 7.73 -48.95 5.02
N LEU A 84 6.98 -49.69 5.84
CA LEU A 84 5.76 -50.37 5.42
C LEU A 84 4.69 -49.35 4.97
N GLY A 85 4.58 -48.22 5.67
CA GLY A 85 3.68 -47.14 5.27
C GLY A 85 3.98 -46.59 3.88
N ARG A 86 5.27 -46.45 3.51
CA ARG A 86 5.68 -46.07 2.14
C ARG A 86 5.34 -47.15 1.11
N GLU A 87 5.48 -48.44 1.44
CA GLU A 87 5.08 -49.53 0.54
C GLU A 87 3.56 -49.53 0.32
N GLU A 88 2.78 -49.41 1.39
CA GLU A 88 1.31 -49.35 1.34
C GLU A 88 0.85 -48.11 0.55
N TYR A 89 1.48 -46.95 0.75
CA TYR A 89 1.23 -45.75 -0.05
C TYR A 89 1.50 -45.98 -1.54
N ALA A 90 2.66 -46.55 -1.90
CA ALA A 90 3.00 -46.84 -3.30
C ALA A 90 2.04 -47.87 -3.94
N ASN A 91 1.46 -48.77 -3.14
CA ASN A 91 0.47 -49.74 -3.57
C ASN A 91 -0.98 -49.21 -3.51
N HIS A 92 -1.18 -47.90 -3.33
CA HIS A 92 -2.49 -47.25 -3.22
C HIS A 92 -3.36 -47.72 -2.04
N GLN A 93 -2.75 -48.32 -1.01
CA GLN A 93 -3.39 -48.75 0.24
C GLN A 93 -3.33 -47.63 1.29
N ILE A 94 -3.89 -46.47 0.94
CA ILE A 94 -3.65 -45.19 1.64
C ILE A 94 -4.05 -45.22 3.13
N GLU A 95 -5.16 -45.85 3.49
CA GLU A 95 -5.60 -45.91 4.89
C GLU A 95 -4.68 -46.77 5.78
N GLN A 96 -4.18 -47.88 5.23
CA GLN A 96 -3.20 -48.72 5.93
C GLN A 96 -1.91 -47.92 6.14
N GLY A 97 -1.41 -47.28 5.06
CA GLY A 97 -0.21 -46.47 5.11
C GLY A 97 -0.32 -45.31 6.09
N LEU A 98 -1.46 -44.62 6.12
CA LEU A 98 -1.74 -43.55 7.08
C LEU A 98 -1.67 -44.02 8.52
N ASN A 99 -2.23 -45.19 8.84
CA ASN A 99 -2.17 -45.76 10.19
C ASN A 99 -0.72 -46.10 10.58
N LYS A 100 0.06 -46.63 9.64
CA LYS A 100 1.48 -46.91 9.83
C LYS A 100 2.30 -45.65 10.08
N PHE A 101 2.11 -44.60 9.28
CA PHE A 101 2.77 -43.32 9.48
C PHE A 101 2.40 -42.68 10.83
N LYS A 102 1.12 -42.69 11.22
CA LYS A 102 0.68 -42.18 12.53
C LYS A 102 1.32 -42.91 13.70
N ASN A 103 1.47 -44.24 13.62
CA ASN A 103 2.15 -44.99 14.68
C ASN A 103 3.65 -44.65 14.74
N SER A 104 4.30 -44.55 13.58
CA SER A 104 5.69 -44.12 13.47
C SER A 104 5.91 -42.72 14.08
N LEU A 105 5.05 -41.75 13.73
CA LEU A 105 5.08 -40.39 14.25
C LEU A 105 5.00 -40.37 15.79
N LEU A 106 3.99 -41.05 16.35
CA LEU A 106 3.74 -41.09 17.79
C LEU A 106 4.96 -41.61 18.57
N ILE A 107 5.62 -42.64 18.05
CA ILE A 107 6.81 -43.21 18.67
C ILE A 107 7.99 -42.24 18.58
N TRP A 108 8.25 -41.64 17.42
CA TRP A 108 9.38 -40.72 17.25
C TRP A 108 9.20 -39.43 18.07
N GLU A 109 8.01 -38.84 18.12
CA GLU A 109 7.73 -37.68 18.97
C GLU A 109 7.96 -37.99 20.45
N LYS A 110 7.41 -39.11 20.95
CA LYS A 110 7.59 -39.53 22.34
C LYS A 110 9.06 -39.78 22.65
N SER A 111 9.79 -40.42 21.73
CA SER A 111 11.22 -40.67 21.90
C SER A 111 12.03 -39.39 21.97
N THR A 112 11.67 -38.38 21.17
CA THR A 112 12.36 -37.09 21.06
C THR A 112 12.14 -36.25 22.32
N LYS A 113 10.91 -36.22 22.84
CA LYS A 113 10.59 -35.55 24.12
C LYS A 113 11.31 -36.15 25.33
N ASN A 114 11.64 -37.44 25.28
CA ASN A 114 12.30 -38.16 26.38
C ASN A 114 13.84 -38.12 26.30
N LEU A 115 14.43 -37.39 25.36
CA LEU A 115 15.88 -37.22 25.31
C LEU A 115 16.35 -36.33 26.49
N PRO A 116 17.40 -36.71 27.22
CA PRO A 116 17.96 -35.87 28.29
C PRO A 116 18.50 -34.55 27.72
N GLY A 117 18.49 -33.48 28.52
CA GLY A 117 18.89 -32.13 28.09
C GLY A 117 20.34 -31.97 27.61
N GLU A 118 21.18 -32.99 27.80
CA GLU A 118 22.55 -33.09 27.25
C GLU A 118 22.62 -33.90 25.94
N ALA A 119 21.48 -34.24 25.33
CA ALA A 119 21.47 -34.88 24.02
C ALA A 119 22.18 -33.98 23.01
N VAL A 120 23.13 -34.56 22.27
CA VAL A 120 23.88 -33.88 21.21
C VAL A 120 22.87 -33.30 20.22
N THR A 121 22.90 -31.99 19.98
CA THR A 121 22.01 -31.25 19.07
C THR A 121 21.76 -32.00 17.75
N GLN A 122 22.80 -32.66 17.24
CA GLN A 122 22.73 -33.52 16.07
C GLN A 122 21.68 -34.65 16.16
N GLN A 123 21.59 -35.36 17.29
CA GLN A 123 20.65 -36.47 17.45
C GLN A 123 19.19 -35.99 17.53
N ILE A 124 18.97 -34.79 18.07
CA ILE A 124 17.66 -34.14 18.05
C ILE A 124 17.31 -33.77 16.61
N ASN A 125 18.23 -33.13 15.88
CA ASN A 125 18.01 -32.73 14.49
C ASN A 125 17.71 -33.93 13.59
N GLU A 126 18.46 -35.03 13.69
CA GLU A 126 18.21 -36.27 12.94
C GLU A 126 16.81 -36.86 13.22
N ARG A 127 16.28 -36.70 14.44
CA ARG A 127 14.92 -37.14 14.77
C ARG A 127 13.86 -36.19 14.23
N LEU A 128 14.10 -34.89 14.31
CA LEU A 128 13.20 -33.87 13.75
C LEU A 128 13.11 -34.02 12.22
N GLU A 129 14.19 -34.37 11.53
CA GLU A 129 14.19 -34.71 10.11
C GLU A 129 13.24 -35.88 9.79
N LYS A 130 13.34 -36.97 10.57
CA LYS A 130 12.46 -38.13 10.41
C LYS A 130 11.00 -37.78 10.67
N ILE A 131 10.72 -37.02 11.74
CA ILE A 131 9.37 -36.56 12.09
C ILE A 131 8.82 -35.68 10.96
N GLY A 132 9.61 -34.73 10.46
CA GLY A 132 9.24 -33.87 9.34
C GLY A 132 8.85 -34.70 8.10
N ILE A 133 9.63 -35.71 7.76
CA ILE A 133 9.33 -36.60 6.63
C ILE A 133 8.04 -37.40 6.85
N VAL A 134 7.80 -37.92 8.07
CA VAL A 134 6.54 -38.65 8.36
C VAL A 134 5.34 -37.74 8.22
N LEU A 135 5.41 -36.53 8.76
CA LEU A 135 4.34 -35.54 8.64
C LEU A 135 4.05 -35.23 7.17
N PHE A 136 5.09 -35.08 6.35
CA PHE A 136 4.91 -34.91 4.90
C PHE A 136 4.14 -36.07 4.26
N TYR A 137 4.51 -37.32 4.57
CA TYR A 137 3.80 -38.50 4.07
C TYR A 137 2.36 -38.63 4.58
N ILE A 138 2.10 -38.25 5.83
CA ILE A 138 0.73 -38.14 6.37
C ILE A 138 -0.06 -37.11 5.58
N GLY A 139 0.56 -35.96 5.26
CA GLY A 139 -0.02 -34.94 4.40
C GLY A 139 -0.42 -35.49 3.03
N LEU A 140 0.49 -36.23 2.36
CA LEU A 140 0.21 -36.89 1.08
C LEU A 140 -0.94 -37.90 1.16
N CYS A 141 -1.03 -38.68 2.24
CA CYS A 141 -2.15 -39.61 2.45
C CYS A 141 -3.48 -38.85 2.54
N TYR A 142 -3.53 -37.76 3.30
CA TYR A 142 -4.74 -36.95 3.44
C TYR A 142 -5.12 -36.23 2.15
N GLU A 143 -4.13 -35.70 1.42
CA GLU A 143 -4.38 -35.10 0.11
C GLU A 143 -5.01 -36.12 -0.85
N HIS A 144 -4.47 -37.34 -0.91
CA HIS A 144 -5.02 -38.40 -1.72
C HIS A 144 -6.46 -38.74 -1.29
N GLN A 145 -6.75 -38.82 0.00
CA GLN A 145 -8.12 -39.05 0.50
C GLN A 145 -9.08 -37.93 0.07
N GLY A 146 -8.64 -36.66 0.09
CA GLY A 146 -9.43 -35.53 -0.37
C GLY A 146 -9.67 -35.51 -1.89
N ASN A 147 -8.80 -36.15 -2.68
CA ASN A 147 -8.94 -36.26 -4.13
C ASN A 147 -9.93 -37.37 -4.55
N LEU A 148 -10.38 -38.23 -3.63
CA LEU A 148 -11.38 -39.27 -3.93
C LEU A 148 -12.75 -38.64 -4.23
N ASN A 149 -13.62 -39.40 -4.89
CA ASN A 149 -14.98 -38.94 -5.19
C ASN A 149 -15.90 -39.06 -3.94
N ILE A 150 -15.72 -38.14 -3.00
CA ILE A 150 -16.44 -38.06 -1.71
C ILE A 150 -17.14 -36.68 -1.54
N PRO A 151 -18.06 -36.52 -0.57
CA PRO A 151 -18.74 -35.24 -0.32
C PRO A 151 -17.77 -34.09 -0.04
N VAL A 152 -18.12 -32.87 -0.50
CA VAL A 152 -17.26 -31.67 -0.44
C VAL A 152 -16.78 -31.33 0.98
N GLU A 153 -17.66 -31.42 1.99
CA GLU A 153 -17.28 -31.16 3.38
C GLU A 153 -16.18 -32.11 3.88
N GLN A 154 -16.22 -33.37 3.44
CA GLN A 154 -15.19 -34.36 3.79
C GLN A 154 -13.90 -34.11 3.02
N LYS A 155 -13.98 -33.67 1.75
CA LYS A 155 -12.79 -33.26 0.98
C LYS A 155 -12.05 -32.13 1.66
N ASN A 156 -12.75 -31.06 2.03
CA ASN A 156 -12.16 -29.89 2.68
C ASN A 156 -11.50 -30.26 4.02
N ASN A 157 -12.12 -31.15 4.80
CA ASN A 157 -11.52 -31.63 6.04
C ASN A 157 -10.21 -32.39 5.78
N TYR A 158 -10.18 -33.28 4.78
CA TYR A 158 -8.94 -33.99 4.43
C TYR A 158 -7.87 -33.04 3.90
N TRP A 159 -8.22 -32.07 3.05
CA TRP A 159 -7.26 -31.07 2.57
C TRP A 159 -6.75 -30.15 3.67
N GLN A 160 -7.59 -29.75 4.64
CA GLN A 160 -7.13 -29.02 5.83
C GLN A 160 -6.17 -29.86 6.68
N GLN A 161 -6.44 -31.16 6.84
CA GLN A 161 -5.51 -32.07 7.52
C GLN A 161 -4.20 -32.20 6.74
N ALA A 162 -4.24 -32.28 5.41
CA ALA A 162 -3.04 -32.30 4.58
C ALA A 162 -2.21 -31.01 4.75
N GLN A 163 -2.86 -29.84 4.64
CA GLN A 163 -2.24 -28.53 4.83
C GLN A 163 -1.54 -28.43 6.20
N ASN A 164 -2.21 -28.83 7.28
CA ASN A 164 -1.65 -28.77 8.63
C ASN A 164 -0.42 -29.68 8.78
N ASN A 165 -0.43 -30.88 8.20
CA ASN A 165 0.70 -31.79 8.28
C ASN A 165 1.88 -31.30 7.42
N PHE A 166 1.62 -30.75 6.23
CA PHE A 166 2.66 -30.11 5.43
C PHE A 166 3.28 -28.91 6.13
N GLN A 167 2.47 -28.04 6.73
CA GLN A 167 2.97 -26.89 7.48
C GLN A 167 3.89 -27.33 8.62
N GLN A 168 3.45 -28.28 9.45
CA GLN A 168 4.28 -28.81 10.55
C GLN A 168 5.58 -29.44 10.04
N SER A 169 5.54 -30.13 8.90
CA SER A 169 6.74 -30.69 8.27
C SER A 169 7.74 -29.58 7.89
N LEU A 170 7.28 -28.55 7.19
CA LEU A 170 8.12 -27.44 6.75
C LEU A 170 8.67 -26.63 7.93
N ASP A 171 7.86 -26.41 8.98
CA ASP A 171 8.27 -25.70 10.18
C ASP A 171 9.38 -26.44 10.92
N LEU A 172 9.30 -27.77 11.00
CA LEU A 172 10.36 -28.60 11.58
C LEU A 172 11.66 -28.49 10.79
N PHE A 173 11.63 -28.55 9.46
CA PHE A 173 12.83 -28.39 8.64
C PHE A 173 13.43 -26.98 8.77
N ALA A 174 12.58 -25.95 8.82
CA ALA A 174 13.02 -24.58 9.03
C ALA A 174 13.65 -24.39 10.43
N GLN A 175 13.09 -25.02 11.47
CA GLN A 175 13.60 -24.95 12.84
C GLN A 175 15.04 -25.49 12.98
N ILE A 176 15.41 -26.48 12.16
CA ILE A 176 16.74 -27.10 12.17
C ILE A 176 17.67 -26.55 11.06
N ASP A 177 17.33 -25.39 10.49
CA ASP A 177 18.11 -24.69 9.46
C ASP A 177 18.33 -25.48 8.15
N ARG A 178 17.41 -26.39 7.79
CA ARG A 178 17.45 -27.20 6.55
C ARG A 178 16.55 -26.61 5.45
N GLN A 179 16.88 -25.40 4.97
CA GLN A 179 16.04 -24.66 4.00
C GLN A 179 15.91 -25.37 2.63
N GLU A 180 16.89 -26.18 2.24
CA GLU A 180 16.83 -26.97 1.02
C GLU A 180 15.76 -28.08 1.09
N LEU A 181 15.46 -28.59 2.30
CA LEU A 181 14.34 -29.53 2.50
C LEU A 181 13.00 -28.80 2.50
N VAL A 182 12.95 -27.58 3.03
CA VAL A 182 11.76 -26.72 2.89
C VAL A 182 11.45 -26.51 1.41
N ALA A 183 12.47 -26.13 0.61
CA ALA A 183 12.34 -25.98 -0.84
C ALA A 183 11.83 -27.27 -1.50
N LYS A 184 12.43 -28.43 -1.16
CA LYS A 184 12.01 -29.72 -1.72
C LYS A 184 10.52 -30.03 -1.54
N PHE A 185 9.94 -29.69 -0.38
CA PHE A 185 8.60 -30.16 0.00
C PHE A 185 7.49 -29.09 -0.10
N ILE A 186 7.82 -27.81 -0.23
CA ILE A 186 6.85 -26.69 -0.14
C ILE A 186 5.72 -26.75 -1.18
N ILE A 187 5.98 -27.28 -2.37
CA ILE A 187 5.04 -27.31 -3.50
C ILE A 187 3.75 -28.05 -3.17
N GLN A 188 3.82 -29.16 -2.42
CA GLN A 188 2.63 -29.96 -2.11
C GLN A 188 1.63 -29.19 -1.24
N GLN A 189 2.12 -28.30 -0.38
CA GLN A 189 1.25 -27.41 0.36
C GLN A 189 0.57 -26.40 -0.56
N GLY A 190 1.26 -25.89 -1.60
CA GLY A 190 0.68 -25.04 -2.64
C GLY A 190 -0.46 -25.73 -3.39
N GLU A 191 -0.28 -26.99 -3.80
CA GLU A 191 -1.34 -27.77 -4.47
C GLU A 191 -2.59 -27.95 -3.59
N VAL A 192 -2.41 -28.17 -2.29
CA VAL A 192 -3.54 -28.25 -1.34
C VAL A 192 -4.22 -26.91 -1.14
N LEU A 193 -3.45 -25.82 -1.02
CA LEU A 193 -4.01 -24.47 -0.90
C LEU A 193 -4.85 -24.09 -2.13
N LYS A 194 -4.39 -24.46 -3.32
CA LYS A 194 -5.15 -24.33 -4.57
C LYS A 194 -6.49 -25.07 -4.49
N LYS A 195 -6.48 -26.35 -4.06
CA LYS A 195 -7.71 -27.16 -3.91
C LYS A 195 -8.67 -26.61 -2.85
N LEU A 196 -8.14 -26.00 -1.80
CA LEU A 196 -8.91 -25.31 -0.76
C LEU A 196 -9.41 -23.92 -1.20
N GLU A 197 -9.03 -23.45 -2.39
CA GLU A 197 -9.30 -22.09 -2.87
C GLU A 197 -8.80 -21.01 -1.88
N ALA A 198 -7.71 -21.31 -1.16
CA ALA A 198 -7.09 -20.43 -0.18
C ALA A 198 -6.09 -19.48 -0.84
N TRP A 199 -6.57 -18.67 -1.79
CA TRP A 199 -5.73 -17.90 -2.73
C TRP A 199 -4.74 -16.94 -2.07
N SER A 200 -5.14 -16.27 -0.99
CA SER A 200 -4.26 -15.36 -0.23
C SER A 200 -3.08 -16.10 0.42
N ASP A 201 -3.35 -17.30 0.94
CA ASP A 201 -2.30 -18.13 1.55
C ASP A 201 -1.44 -18.81 0.48
N LEU A 202 -2.05 -19.19 -0.66
CA LEU A 202 -1.34 -19.69 -1.84
C LEU A 202 -0.34 -18.64 -2.36
N TYR A 203 -0.76 -17.37 -2.46
CA TYR A 203 0.11 -16.28 -2.90
C TYR A 203 1.34 -16.12 -1.99
N LYS A 204 1.14 -16.08 -0.67
CA LYS A 204 2.25 -15.97 0.30
C LYS A 204 3.18 -17.17 0.24
N LEU A 205 2.62 -18.38 0.13
CA LEU A 205 3.40 -19.60 0.03
C LEU A 205 4.22 -19.63 -1.26
N ALA A 206 3.62 -19.27 -2.40
CA ALA A 206 4.29 -19.23 -3.68
C ALA A 206 5.41 -18.19 -3.74
N GLN A 207 5.25 -17.03 -3.08
CA GLN A 207 6.35 -16.07 -2.91
C GLN A 207 7.52 -16.67 -2.14
N ARG A 208 7.26 -17.32 -1.00
CA ARG A 208 8.28 -18.02 -0.21
C ARG A 208 8.93 -19.16 -0.99
N ALA A 209 8.14 -19.93 -1.73
CA ALA A 209 8.62 -21.03 -2.55
C ALA A 209 9.54 -20.53 -3.66
N LEU A 210 9.18 -19.45 -4.35
CA LEU A 210 10.00 -18.82 -5.38
C LEU A 210 11.36 -18.38 -4.85
N GLU A 211 11.41 -17.72 -3.69
CA GLU A 211 12.68 -17.32 -3.05
C GLU A 211 13.59 -18.53 -2.76
N LEU A 212 12.98 -19.63 -2.28
CA LEU A 212 13.70 -20.87 -2.00
C LEU A 212 14.17 -21.58 -3.27
N HIS A 213 13.31 -21.72 -4.29
CA HIS A 213 13.64 -22.44 -5.52
C HIS A 213 14.61 -21.68 -6.42
N LEU A 214 14.67 -20.35 -6.33
CA LEU A 214 15.75 -19.57 -6.96
C LEU A 214 17.14 -19.97 -6.42
N THR A 215 17.22 -20.49 -5.20
CA THR A 215 18.48 -20.90 -4.56
C THR A 215 18.72 -22.41 -4.65
N TYR A 216 17.68 -23.20 -4.38
CA TYR A 216 17.79 -24.65 -4.17
C TYR A 216 17.01 -25.50 -5.19
N GLY A 217 16.14 -24.90 -5.99
CA GLY A 217 15.16 -25.61 -6.81
C GLY A 217 15.58 -25.80 -8.27
N THR A 218 14.68 -26.40 -9.04
CA THR A 218 14.80 -26.54 -10.50
C THR A 218 13.97 -25.49 -11.25
N GLU A 219 14.23 -25.32 -12.54
CA GLU A 219 13.42 -24.47 -13.43
C GLU A 219 11.94 -24.90 -13.44
N GLU A 220 11.65 -26.21 -13.32
CA GLU A 220 10.28 -26.72 -13.23
C GLU A 220 9.56 -26.23 -11.96
N GLN A 221 10.26 -26.24 -10.82
CA GLN A 221 9.69 -25.76 -9.55
C GLN A 221 9.47 -24.24 -9.59
N ILE A 222 10.39 -23.49 -10.18
CA ILE A 222 10.25 -22.04 -10.38
C ILE A 222 9.05 -21.73 -11.29
N ALA A 223 8.87 -22.48 -12.39
CA ALA A 223 7.70 -22.34 -13.26
C ALA A 223 6.40 -22.64 -12.50
N GLN A 224 6.39 -23.63 -11.61
CA GLN A 224 5.23 -23.95 -10.78
C GLN A 224 4.90 -22.85 -9.76
N ASP A 225 5.91 -22.23 -9.15
CA ASP A 225 5.70 -21.09 -8.24
C ASP A 225 5.06 -19.91 -8.98
N TYR A 226 5.56 -19.58 -10.18
CA TYR A 226 4.92 -18.57 -11.03
C TYR A 226 3.49 -18.96 -11.43
N GLY A 227 3.23 -20.24 -11.68
CA GLY A 227 1.90 -20.78 -11.91
C GLY A 227 0.94 -20.52 -10.73
N PHE A 228 1.37 -20.81 -9.50
CA PHE A 228 0.57 -20.54 -8.30
C PHE A 228 0.32 -19.05 -8.08
N LEU A 229 1.33 -18.20 -8.31
CA LEU A 229 1.16 -16.75 -8.27
C LEU A 229 0.14 -16.28 -9.32
N ALA A 230 0.19 -16.85 -10.53
CA ALA A 230 -0.73 -16.51 -11.62
C ALA A 230 -2.16 -16.91 -11.30
N GLU A 231 -2.39 -18.10 -10.75
CA GLU A 231 -3.71 -18.56 -10.31
C GLU A 231 -4.29 -17.69 -9.20
N ALA A 232 -3.49 -17.36 -8.18
CA ALA A 232 -3.92 -16.47 -7.11
C ALA A 232 -4.30 -15.08 -7.66
N ALA A 233 -3.50 -14.53 -8.58
CA ALA A 233 -3.79 -13.26 -9.25
C ALA A 233 -5.06 -13.35 -10.12
N MET A 234 -5.28 -14.47 -10.79
CA MET A 234 -6.47 -14.69 -11.62
C MET A 234 -7.75 -14.67 -10.78
N HIS A 235 -7.75 -15.32 -9.61
CA HIS A 235 -8.89 -15.29 -8.70
C HIS A 235 -9.15 -13.89 -8.11
N GLU A 236 -8.10 -13.09 -7.91
CA GLU A 236 -8.24 -11.66 -7.56
C GLU A 236 -8.69 -10.79 -8.73
N SER A 237 -9.00 -11.38 -9.90
CA SER A 237 -9.31 -10.70 -11.15
C SER A 237 -8.20 -9.77 -11.64
N LYS A 238 -6.94 -9.96 -11.21
CA LYS A 238 -5.78 -9.17 -11.65
C LYS A 238 -5.22 -9.72 -12.94
N TRP A 239 -5.99 -9.61 -14.02
CA TRP A 239 -5.72 -10.31 -15.27
C TRP A 239 -4.39 -9.92 -15.92
N ASP A 240 -3.96 -8.65 -15.84
CA ASP A 240 -2.65 -8.23 -16.33
C ASP A 240 -1.51 -8.92 -15.57
N HIS A 241 -1.59 -8.95 -14.24
CA HIS A 241 -0.60 -9.61 -13.39
C HIS A 241 -0.58 -11.13 -13.60
N ALA A 242 -1.77 -11.74 -13.67
CA ALA A 242 -1.93 -13.16 -13.96
C ALA A 242 -1.34 -13.53 -15.34
N SER A 243 -1.57 -12.70 -16.36
CA SER A 243 -1.01 -12.88 -17.71
C SER A 243 0.52 -12.88 -17.65
N GLN A 244 1.13 -11.86 -17.04
CA GLN A 244 2.59 -11.73 -16.95
C GLN A 244 3.23 -12.91 -16.20
N LEU A 245 2.63 -13.34 -15.08
CA LEU A 245 3.13 -14.47 -14.30
C LEU A 245 3.00 -15.79 -15.07
N ALA A 246 1.87 -16.00 -15.76
CA ALA A 246 1.66 -17.18 -16.59
C ALA A 246 2.61 -17.22 -17.80
N GLU A 247 2.90 -16.07 -18.44
CA GLU A 247 3.91 -15.96 -19.50
C GLU A 247 5.30 -16.36 -19.00
N LEU A 248 5.69 -15.92 -17.80
CA LEU A 248 6.96 -16.30 -17.18
C LEU A 248 7.01 -17.81 -16.91
N ALA A 249 5.94 -18.39 -16.34
CA ALA A 249 5.85 -19.83 -16.11
C ALA A 249 6.03 -20.63 -17.41
N VAL A 250 5.33 -20.24 -18.48
CA VAL A 250 5.45 -20.86 -19.82
C VAL A 250 6.85 -20.69 -20.38
N ALA A 251 7.46 -19.51 -20.27
CA ALA A 251 8.80 -19.25 -20.80
C ALA A 251 9.86 -20.12 -20.12
N ILE A 252 9.83 -20.23 -18.80
CA ILE A 252 10.75 -21.05 -18.02
C ILE A 252 10.56 -22.54 -18.34
N GLN A 253 9.32 -23.01 -18.41
CA GLN A 253 9.03 -24.40 -18.78
C GLN A 253 9.48 -24.76 -20.20
N ASN A 254 9.40 -23.82 -21.15
CA ASN A 254 9.87 -24.04 -22.52
C ASN A 254 11.39 -24.04 -22.62
N GLN A 255 12.09 -23.28 -21.76
CA GLN A 255 13.55 -23.27 -21.69
C GLN A 255 14.11 -24.59 -21.15
N SER A 256 13.44 -25.19 -20.16
CA SER A 256 13.89 -26.45 -19.55
C SER A 256 13.76 -27.67 -20.49
N MET A 257 12.84 -27.64 -21.48
CA MET A 257 12.56 -28.78 -22.35
C MET A 257 13.45 -28.94 -23.60
N GLY A 258 14.39 -28.03 -23.86
CA GLY A 258 15.46 -28.20 -24.88
C GLY A 258 15.03 -28.34 -26.37
N ASN A 259 13.74 -28.52 -26.65
CA ASN A 259 13.12 -28.47 -27.98
C ASN A 259 11.62 -28.15 -27.82
N PRO A 260 11.08 -27.10 -28.46
CA PRO A 260 9.67 -26.75 -28.38
C PRO A 260 8.85 -27.65 -29.31
N VAL A 261 8.76 -28.95 -29.01
CA VAL A 261 8.06 -29.93 -29.86
C VAL A 261 6.86 -30.52 -29.13
N GLU A 262 5.68 -29.96 -29.49
CA GLU A 262 4.41 -30.64 -29.77
C GLU A 262 3.76 -31.61 -28.76
N ILE A 263 4.27 -31.80 -27.55
CA ILE A 263 3.62 -32.68 -26.57
C ILE A 263 3.07 -31.86 -25.39
N ALA A 264 1.73 -31.84 -25.31
CA ALA A 264 0.85 -31.29 -24.26
C ALA A 264 0.46 -29.79 -24.34
N GLN A 265 0.13 -29.27 -25.53
CA GLN A 265 -0.60 -27.99 -25.67
C GLN A 265 -2.01 -27.97 -25.03
N TYR A 266 -2.53 -29.12 -24.57
CA TYR A 266 -3.90 -29.25 -24.07
C TYR A 266 -4.03 -29.53 -22.55
N GLU A 267 -2.93 -29.72 -21.81
CA GLU A 267 -2.96 -29.99 -20.36
C GLU A 267 -2.01 -29.12 -19.53
N ASN A 268 -1.38 -28.11 -20.14
CA ASN A 268 -0.57 -27.15 -19.41
C ASN A 268 -1.46 -26.06 -18.81
N SER A 269 -1.67 -26.11 -17.49
CA SER A 269 -2.50 -25.15 -16.76
C SER A 269 -2.06 -23.69 -16.96
N TYR A 270 -0.78 -23.44 -17.21
CA TYR A 270 -0.26 -22.08 -17.43
C TYR A 270 -0.78 -21.45 -18.72
N PHE A 271 -0.90 -22.23 -19.81
CA PHE A 271 -1.51 -21.73 -21.04
C PHE A 271 -3.01 -21.45 -20.88
N SER A 272 -3.71 -22.23 -20.06
CA SER A 272 -5.12 -21.95 -19.72
C SER A 272 -5.25 -20.64 -18.97
N ILE A 273 -4.44 -20.44 -17.92
CA ILE A 273 -4.43 -19.19 -17.14
C ILE A 273 -4.05 -18.01 -18.04
N LEU A 274 -3.03 -18.17 -18.90
CA LEU A 274 -2.59 -17.13 -19.82
C LEU A 274 -3.70 -16.75 -20.80
N SER A 275 -4.32 -17.72 -21.47
CA SER A 275 -5.40 -17.45 -22.42
C SER A 275 -6.61 -16.82 -21.74
N GLU A 276 -7.00 -17.32 -20.57
CA GLU A 276 -8.17 -16.82 -19.85
C GLU A 276 -7.92 -15.40 -19.31
N SER A 277 -6.73 -15.14 -18.75
CA SER A 277 -6.34 -13.81 -18.27
C SER A 277 -6.24 -12.80 -19.41
N GLN A 278 -5.65 -13.15 -20.56
CA GLN A 278 -5.62 -12.27 -21.73
C GLN A 278 -7.02 -11.93 -22.25
N SER A 279 -7.92 -12.93 -22.35
CA SER A 279 -9.31 -12.71 -22.78
C SER A 279 -10.04 -11.75 -21.84
N ASN A 280 -9.95 -11.97 -20.52
CA ASN A 280 -10.57 -11.09 -19.53
C ASN A 280 -9.96 -9.68 -19.54
N LEU A 281 -8.64 -9.57 -19.77
CA LEU A 281 -7.96 -8.29 -19.89
C LEU A 281 -8.47 -7.49 -21.10
N GLU A 282 -8.67 -8.15 -22.26
CA GLU A 282 -9.26 -7.51 -23.45
C GLU A 282 -10.67 -6.99 -23.19
N GLU A 283 -11.53 -7.78 -22.53
CA GLU A 283 -12.87 -7.37 -22.13
C GLU A 283 -12.86 -6.18 -21.16
N TRP A 284 -11.96 -6.21 -20.17
CA TRP A 284 -11.76 -5.08 -19.26
C TRP A 284 -11.31 -3.83 -20.01
N GLN A 285 -10.35 -3.95 -20.93
CA GLN A 285 -9.85 -2.82 -21.72
C GLN A 285 -10.98 -2.21 -22.56
N ALA A 286 -11.80 -3.05 -23.20
CA ALA A 286 -12.96 -2.60 -23.97
C ALA A 286 -13.97 -1.86 -23.07
N THR A 287 -14.26 -2.41 -21.89
CA THR A 287 -15.18 -1.82 -20.90
C THR A 287 -14.67 -0.46 -20.41
N VAL A 288 -13.40 -0.37 -20.02
CA VAL A 288 -12.79 0.89 -19.57
C VAL A 288 -12.80 1.94 -20.69
N ASN A 289 -12.44 1.56 -21.92
CA ASN A 289 -12.47 2.48 -23.06
C ASN A 289 -13.88 3.02 -23.32
N GLN A 290 -14.91 2.17 -23.22
CA GLN A 290 -16.30 2.59 -23.37
C GLN A 290 -16.73 3.55 -22.26
N LEU A 291 -16.34 3.29 -21.01
CA LEU A 291 -16.65 4.16 -19.87
C LEU A 291 -15.90 5.50 -19.93
N GLU A 292 -14.62 5.53 -20.34
CA GLU A 292 -13.88 6.78 -20.53
C GLU A 292 -14.49 7.61 -21.67
N LYS A 293 -14.93 6.95 -22.77
CA LYS A 293 -15.67 7.64 -23.83
C LYS A 293 -16.99 8.20 -23.32
N ALA A 294 -17.75 7.43 -22.52
CA ALA A 294 -18.99 7.91 -21.90
C ALA A 294 -18.72 9.09 -20.95
N ARG A 295 -17.62 9.07 -20.19
CA ARG A 295 -17.17 10.17 -19.32
C ARG A 295 -16.86 11.44 -20.12
N GLN A 296 -16.23 11.32 -21.28
CA GLN A 296 -15.94 12.47 -22.16
C GLN A 296 -17.21 13.06 -22.82
N GLN A 297 -18.20 12.22 -23.09
CA GLN A 297 -19.44 12.61 -23.77
C GLN A 297 -20.54 13.09 -22.82
N THR A 298 -20.45 12.74 -21.53
CA THR A 298 -21.42 13.13 -20.51
C THR A 298 -20.97 14.40 -19.81
N SER A 299 -21.79 15.45 -19.81
CA SER A 299 -21.53 16.64 -19.00
C SER A 299 -22.10 16.47 -17.59
N PRO A 300 -21.32 16.73 -16.52
CA PRO A 300 -21.84 16.75 -15.15
C PRO A 300 -23.01 17.73 -14.95
N HIS A 301 -23.08 18.81 -15.75
CA HIS A 301 -24.18 19.78 -15.69
C HIS A 301 -25.49 19.25 -16.24
N HIS A 302 -25.45 18.32 -17.19
CA HIS A 302 -26.66 17.74 -17.81
C HIS A 302 -27.12 16.47 -17.09
N ASN A 303 -26.18 15.61 -16.69
CA ASN A 303 -26.51 14.35 -16.03
C ASN A 303 -25.46 13.95 -14.98
N LEU A 304 -25.57 14.57 -13.80
CA LEU A 304 -24.67 14.33 -12.67
C LEU A 304 -24.72 12.87 -12.19
N HIS A 305 -25.90 12.26 -12.10
CA HIS A 305 -26.06 10.90 -11.60
C HIS A 305 -25.34 9.87 -12.49
N SER A 306 -25.51 9.95 -13.82
CA SER A 306 -24.80 9.08 -14.75
C SER A 306 -23.30 9.34 -14.72
N TYR A 307 -22.86 10.60 -14.64
CA TYR A 307 -21.44 10.93 -14.55
C TYR A 307 -20.78 10.31 -13.30
N ILE A 308 -21.40 10.50 -12.12
CA ILE A 308 -20.92 9.88 -10.86
C ILE A 308 -20.91 8.36 -10.96
N SER A 309 -21.91 7.76 -11.61
CA SER A 309 -21.96 6.29 -11.81
C SER A 309 -20.82 5.79 -12.69
N ILE A 310 -20.48 6.52 -13.75
CA ILE A 310 -19.31 6.24 -14.60
C ILE A 310 -18.02 6.33 -13.79
N LEU A 311 -17.84 7.39 -13.00
CA LEU A 311 -16.66 7.52 -12.13
C LEU A 311 -16.57 6.39 -11.09
N LYS A 312 -17.68 5.97 -10.50
CA LYS A 312 -17.70 4.83 -9.56
C LYS A 312 -17.24 3.53 -10.24
N ALA A 313 -17.71 3.27 -11.46
CA ALA A 313 -17.31 2.11 -12.24
C ALA A 313 -15.82 2.16 -12.61
N LEU A 314 -15.35 3.29 -13.17
CA LEU A 314 -13.94 3.49 -13.52
C LEU A 314 -13.02 3.37 -12.30
N LYS A 315 -13.40 3.95 -11.16
CA LYS A 315 -12.63 3.86 -9.91
C LYS A 315 -12.40 2.40 -9.52
N LYS A 316 -13.47 1.60 -9.54
CA LYS A 316 -13.43 0.17 -9.21
C LYS A 316 -12.55 -0.59 -10.21
N LEU A 317 -12.83 -0.44 -11.51
CA LEU A 317 -12.09 -1.13 -12.58
C LEU A 317 -10.58 -0.82 -12.55
N TYR A 318 -10.19 0.42 -12.28
CA TYR A 318 -8.78 0.76 -12.11
C TYR A 318 -8.18 0.20 -10.82
N PHE A 319 -8.91 0.22 -9.71
CA PHE A 319 -8.42 -0.32 -8.44
C PHE A 319 -8.18 -1.84 -8.52
N ASP A 320 -9.14 -2.57 -9.10
CA ASP A 320 -9.10 -4.03 -9.25
C ASP A 320 -7.94 -4.49 -10.16
N GLN A 321 -7.41 -3.61 -11.02
CA GLN A 321 -6.23 -3.85 -11.87
C GLN A 321 -4.93 -3.23 -11.34
N ASP A 322 -4.84 -2.94 -10.04
CA ASP A 322 -3.68 -2.29 -9.39
C ASP A 322 -3.28 -0.93 -10.00
N LYS A 323 -4.17 -0.29 -10.77
CA LYS A 323 -4.00 1.06 -11.33
C LYS A 323 -4.39 2.11 -10.29
N TYR A 324 -3.78 2.01 -9.11
CA TYR A 324 -4.12 2.79 -7.91
C TYR A 324 -4.09 4.30 -8.15
N GLY A 325 -3.04 4.81 -8.81
CA GLY A 325 -2.94 6.25 -9.15
C GLY A 325 -4.10 6.76 -10.02
N LYS A 326 -4.55 5.97 -11.01
CA LYS A 326 -5.74 6.31 -11.82
C LYS A 326 -7.01 6.25 -10.97
N SER A 327 -7.17 5.20 -10.17
CA SER A 327 -8.31 5.05 -9.26
C SER A 327 -8.44 6.24 -8.29
N ALA A 328 -7.32 6.66 -7.68
CA ALA A 328 -7.26 7.80 -6.78
C ALA A 328 -7.65 9.11 -7.47
N ARG A 329 -7.17 9.37 -8.70
CA ARG A 329 -7.55 10.56 -9.49
C ARG A 329 -9.06 10.59 -9.80
N ILE A 330 -9.64 9.44 -10.18
CA ILE A 330 -11.09 9.32 -10.41
C ILE A 330 -11.88 9.53 -9.11
N LYS A 331 -11.39 9.02 -7.98
CA LYS A 331 -11.98 9.23 -6.65
C LYS A 331 -12.01 10.71 -6.29
N GLU A 332 -10.91 11.43 -6.51
CA GLU A 332 -10.81 12.87 -6.23
C GLU A 332 -11.72 13.72 -7.13
N GLU A 333 -11.77 13.41 -8.42
CA GLU A 333 -12.70 14.06 -9.33
C GLU A 333 -14.16 13.87 -8.90
N LYS A 334 -14.52 12.65 -8.50
CA LYS A 334 -15.85 12.33 -7.97
C LYS A 334 -16.14 13.16 -6.71
N LEU A 335 -15.23 13.19 -5.74
CA LEU A 335 -15.38 13.95 -4.50
C LEU A 335 -15.55 15.44 -4.77
N ARG A 336 -14.74 15.99 -5.67
CA ARG A 336 -14.83 17.38 -6.10
C ARG A 336 -16.17 17.71 -6.75
N LEU A 337 -16.69 16.83 -7.59
CA LEU A 337 -18.01 17.02 -8.20
C LEU A 337 -19.13 16.91 -7.16
N GLU A 338 -19.10 15.90 -6.30
CA GLU A 338 -20.07 15.79 -5.21
C GLU A 338 -20.09 17.05 -4.34
N HIS A 339 -18.93 17.62 -4.04
CA HIS A 339 -18.80 18.90 -3.34
C HIS A 339 -19.38 20.08 -4.14
N GLN A 340 -19.00 20.23 -5.42
CA GLN A 340 -19.45 21.31 -6.29
C GLN A 340 -20.98 21.36 -6.43
N TYR A 341 -21.65 20.21 -6.46
CA TYR A 341 -23.11 20.10 -6.56
C TYR A 341 -23.81 20.00 -5.19
N GLY A 342 -23.06 20.12 -4.08
CA GLY A 342 -23.60 20.13 -2.73
C GLY A 342 -24.06 18.77 -2.20
N LEU A 343 -23.64 17.66 -2.83
CA LEU A 343 -23.85 16.29 -2.33
C LEU A 343 -22.88 15.94 -1.18
N LYS A 344 -21.75 16.64 -1.08
CA LYS A 344 -20.80 16.58 0.03
C LYS A 344 -20.61 17.95 0.67
N ALA A 345 -20.55 17.97 2.00
CA ALA A 345 -20.38 19.19 2.78
C ALA A 345 -18.90 19.57 2.95
N PHE A 346 -18.00 18.58 2.99
CA PHE A 346 -16.58 18.74 3.27
C PHE A 346 -15.71 18.16 2.17
N ILE A 347 -14.54 18.77 1.92
CA ILE A 347 -13.60 18.41 0.84
C ILE A 347 -12.29 17.81 1.36
N GLY A 348 -12.13 17.69 2.68
CA GLY A 348 -10.92 17.18 3.31
C GLY A 348 -9.75 18.15 3.20
N ILE A 349 -8.57 17.63 2.85
CA ILE A 349 -7.33 18.41 2.89
C ILE A 349 -7.06 19.25 1.64
N ASN A 350 -7.79 18.98 0.56
CA ASN A 350 -7.57 19.65 -0.72
C ASN A 350 -8.03 21.12 -0.65
N PRO A 351 -7.30 22.05 -1.31
CA PRO A 351 -7.71 23.45 -1.35
C PRO A 351 -9.07 23.57 -2.05
N LEU A 352 -9.90 24.50 -1.56
CA LEU A 352 -11.18 24.80 -2.19
C LEU A 352 -10.93 25.25 -3.63
N GLN A 353 -11.79 24.82 -4.54
CA GLN A 353 -11.79 25.28 -5.92
C GLN A 353 -13.06 26.09 -6.22
N PRO A 354 -12.97 27.10 -7.10
CA PRO A 354 -14.13 27.88 -7.49
C PRO A 354 -15.17 26.97 -8.14
N GLN A 355 -16.44 27.14 -7.74
CA GLN A 355 -17.56 26.45 -8.37
C GLN A 355 -17.79 27.05 -9.76
N GLN A 356 -18.17 26.26 -10.77
CA GLN A 356 -18.42 26.77 -12.13
C GLN A 356 -19.91 26.69 -12.47
N LYS A 357 -20.46 27.75 -13.09
CA LYS A 357 -21.78 27.72 -13.76
C LYS A 357 -21.68 26.96 -15.08
N SER A 358 -22.83 26.69 -15.72
CA SER A 358 -22.94 26.14 -17.09
C SER A 358 -22.09 26.90 -18.12
N ASP A 359 -21.90 28.20 -17.88
CA ASP A 359 -21.20 29.10 -18.81
C ASP A 359 -19.73 29.30 -18.42
N ASN A 360 -19.17 28.40 -17.60
CA ASN A 360 -17.80 28.46 -17.05
C ASN A 360 -17.47 29.71 -16.22
N SER A 361 -18.47 30.51 -15.84
CA SER A 361 -18.25 31.64 -14.92
C SER A 361 -18.00 31.13 -13.49
N PRO A 362 -16.98 31.66 -12.81
CA PRO A 362 -16.63 31.21 -11.47
C PRO A 362 -17.62 31.74 -10.44
N ILE A 363 -18.04 30.88 -9.51
CA ILE A 363 -18.87 31.17 -8.36
C ILE A 363 -18.03 30.96 -7.11
N ILE A 364 -18.08 31.94 -6.21
CA ILE A 364 -17.49 31.84 -4.88
C ILE A 364 -18.17 30.67 -4.13
N PRO A 365 -17.40 29.66 -3.67
CA PRO A 365 -17.93 28.51 -2.94
C PRO A 365 -18.69 28.91 -1.67
N ARG A 366 -19.55 28.01 -1.20
CA ARG A 366 -20.40 28.24 -0.03
C ARG A 366 -19.57 28.46 1.22
N GLU A 367 -18.48 27.72 1.39
CA GLU A 367 -17.54 27.82 2.49
C GLU A 367 -17.02 29.25 2.64
N ILE A 368 -16.66 29.92 1.55
CA ILE A 368 -16.16 31.30 1.59
C ILE A 368 -17.27 32.26 2.02
N LYS A 369 -18.52 32.02 1.59
CA LYS A 369 -19.67 32.84 1.97
C LYS A 369 -20.08 32.65 3.43
N THR A 370 -20.10 31.40 3.91
CA THR A 370 -20.60 31.04 5.25
C THR A 370 -19.56 31.25 6.34
N SER A 371 -18.27 31.22 6.01
CA SER A 371 -17.17 31.41 6.97
C SER A 371 -16.83 32.86 7.30
N GLY A 372 -17.55 33.84 6.75
CA GLY A 372 -17.20 35.27 6.89
C GLY A 372 -16.03 35.71 6.00
N ARG A 373 -15.38 34.76 5.31
CA ARG A 373 -14.28 35.03 4.36
C ARG A 373 -14.68 35.88 3.17
N LEU A 374 -15.97 36.00 2.86
CA LEU A 374 -16.44 36.92 1.83
C LEU A 374 -16.11 38.38 2.17
N GLU A 375 -16.16 38.77 3.44
CA GLU A 375 -15.73 40.09 3.88
C GLU A 375 -14.22 40.27 3.65
N ASP A 376 -13.41 39.26 3.97
CA ASP A 376 -11.97 39.26 3.68
C ASP A 376 -11.70 39.44 2.18
N VAL A 377 -12.42 38.72 1.33
CA VAL A 377 -12.32 38.85 -0.14
C VAL A 377 -12.64 40.28 -0.57
N ASN A 378 -13.76 40.84 -0.11
CA ASN A 378 -14.19 42.19 -0.48
C ASN A 378 -13.18 43.25 -0.04
N ASN A 379 -12.64 43.13 1.18
CA ASN A 379 -11.59 44.01 1.69
C ASN A 379 -10.30 43.93 0.87
N LEU A 380 -9.89 42.72 0.48
CA LEU A 380 -8.72 42.51 -0.38
C LEU A 380 -8.93 43.08 -1.78
N VAL A 381 -10.11 42.88 -2.38
CA VAL A 381 -10.48 43.49 -3.68
C VAL A 381 -10.42 45.01 -3.58
N ALA A 382 -10.96 45.61 -2.52
CA ALA A 382 -10.90 47.05 -2.29
C ALA A 382 -9.46 47.56 -2.18
N ARG A 383 -8.57 46.86 -1.44
CA ARG A 383 -7.14 47.19 -1.39
C ARG A 383 -6.49 47.08 -2.78
N ILE A 384 -6.78 46.03 -3.55
CA ILE A 384 -6.27 45.84 -4.91
C ILE A 384 -6.76 46.94 -5.86
N LYS A 385 -7.98 47.45 -5.72
CA LYS A 385 -8.48 48.56 -6.56
C LYS A 385 -7.97 49.95 -6.12
N SER A 386 -7.59 50.11 -4.85
CA SER A 386 -7.11 51.41 -4.33
C SER A 386 -5.80 51.87 -4.96
N GLN A 387 -5.50 53.17 -5.04
CA GLN A 387 -4.20 53.62 -5.57
C GLN A 387 -3.03 53.46 -4.57
N ASN A 388 -3.35 53.32 -3.28
CA ASN A 388 -2.36 53.37 -2.21
C ASN A 388 -1.67 52.01 -1.99
N HIS A 389 -2.36 50.89 -2.22
CA HIS A 389 -1.81 49.57 -1.91
C HIS A 389 -1.18 48.91 -3.14
N LYS A 390 0.15 49.04 -3.29
CA LYS A 390 0.91 48.34 -4.33
C LYS A 390 1.24 46.89 -3.95
N LEU A 391 1.51 46.64 -2.67
CA LEU A 391 1.82 45.34 -2.10
C LEU A 391 0.79 44.99 -1.02
N ILE A 392 0.30 43.76 -1.05
CA ILE A 392 -0.59 43.19 -0.02
C ILE A 392 0.01 41.86 0.39
N ILE A 393 0.20 41.65 1.70
CA ILE A 393 0.71 40.41 2.27
C ILE A 393 -0.37 39.78 3.12
N ILE A 394 -0.98 38.71 2.60
CA ILE A 394 -1.91 37.86 3.32
C ILE A 394 -1.10 36.92 4.22
N HIS A 395 -1.29 36.98 5.53
CA HIS A 395 -0.56 36.13 6.46
C HIS A 395 -1.46 35.48 7.51
N GLY A 396 -1.00 34.35 8.03
CA GLY A 396 -1.71 33.56 9.03
C GLY A 396 -1.04 32.19 9.21
N VAL A 397 -1.47 31.44 10.22
CA VAL A 397 -0.93 30.11 10.53
C VAL A 397 -1.15 29.11 9.37
N SER A 398 -0.41 28.01 9.37
CA SER A 398 -0.61 26.93 8.38
C SER A 398 -2.02 26.36 8.51
N GLY A 399 -2.70 26.11 7.38
CA GLY A 399 -4.05 25.50 7.38
C GLY A 399 -5.22 26.46 7.59
N VAL A 400 -4.98 27.76 7.81
CA VAL A 400 -6.04 28.77 8.03
C VAL A 400 -6.89 29.11 6.78
N GLY A 401 -6.57 28.52 5.63
CA GLY A 401 -7.32 28.68 4.39
C GLY A 401 -6.86 29.84 3.47
N LYS A 402 -5.61 30.32 3.59
CA LYS A 402 -5.06 31.38 2.72
C LYS A 402 -5.18 31.04 1.22
N SER A 403 -4.70 29.86 0.82
CA SER A 403 -4.78 29.39 -0.57
C SER A 403 -6.21 29.24 -1.05
N SER A 404 -7.12 28.78 -0.18
CA SER A 404 -8.56 28.71 -0.49
C SER A 404 -9.18 30.11 -0.68
N LEU A 405 -8.85 31.07 0.20
CA LEU A 405 -9.29 32.46 0.09
C LEU A 405 -8.85 33.09 -1.23
N ILE A 406 -7.60 32.86 -1.64
CA ILE A 406 -7.04 33.38 -2.90
C ILE A 406 -7.70 32.70 -4.10
N ASN A 407 -7.64 31.38 -4.18
CA ASN A 407 -7.99 30.63 -5.38
C ASN A 407 -9.51 30.51 -5.59
N SER A 408 -10.29 30.47 -4.51
CA SER A 408 -11.75 30.30 -4.56
C SER A 408 -12.55 31.54 -4.20
N GLY A 409 -11.93 32.54 -3.58
CA GLY A 409 -12.56 33.83 -3.28
C GLY A 409 -12.03 34.94 -4.18
N LEU A 410 -10.81 35.39 -3.91
CA LEU A 410 -10.21 36.59 -4.50
C LEU A 410 -10.11 36.54 -6.03
N ILE A 411 -9.51 35.48 -6.58
CA ILE A 411 -9.32 35.33 -8.03
C ILE A 411 -10.68 35.32 -8.76
N PRO A 412 -11.65 34.48 -8.38
CA PRO A 412 -13.00 34.50 -8.94
C PRO A 412 -13.66 35.88 -8.92
N THR A 413 -13.63 36.59 -7.79
CA THR A 413 -14.28 37.90 -7.65
C THR A 413 -13.65 38.94 -8.58
N LEU A 414 -12.31 38.98 -8.66
CA LEU A 414 -11.60 39.89 -9.57
C LEU A 414 -11.92 39.59 -11.04
N LEU A 415 -12.05 38.32 -11.43
CA LEU A 415 -12.42 37.92 -12.79
C LEU A 415 -13.87 38.27 -13.13
N ALA A 416 -14.79 38.18 -12.17
CA ALA A 416 -16.19 38.55 -12.35
C ALA A 416 -16.33 40.08 -12.55
N GLU A 417 -15.75 40.89 -11.65
CA GLU A 417 -15.85 42.35 -11.69
C GLU A 417 -15.15 42.96 -12.91
N ASN A 418 -14.08 42.32 -13.42
CA ASN A 418 -13.44 42.69 -14.69
C ASN A 418 -14.39 42.76 -15.88
N SER A 419 -15.46 41.97 -15.86
CA SER A 419 -16.43 41.90 -16.94
C SER A 419 -17.42 43.07 -16.89
N GLU A 420 -17.54 43.75 -15.75
CA GLU A 420 -18.53 44.81 -15.50
C GLU A 420 -17.92 46.22 -15.49
N ASP A 421 -16.69 46.41 -14.96
CA ASP A 421 -16.14 47.74 -14.62
C ASP A 421 -15.28 48.41 -15.72
N ASN A 422 -15.10 47.84 -16.92
CA ASN A 422 -14.20 48.34 -17.99
C ASN A 422 -12.72 48.56 -17.59
N GLN A 423 -12.31 48.28 -16.34
CA GLN A 423 -10.92 48.16 -15.91
C GLN A 423 -10.45 46.72 -16.14
N ALA A 424 -9.57 46.50 -17.10
CA ALA A 424 -9.06 45.16 -17.38
C ALA A 424 -7.95 44.78 -16.38
N ILE A 425 -8.29 44.01 -15.33
CA ILE A 425 -7.31 43.41 -14.41
C ILE A 425 -6.76 42.12 -15.03
N SER A 426 -5.45 42.01 -15.21
CA SER A 426 -4.81 40.74 -15.59
C SER A 426 -4.15 40.09 -14.39
N LEU A 427 -4.57 38.86 -14.07
CA LEU A 427 -4.02 38.06 -12.98
C LEU A 427 -2.87 37.20 -13.49
N ILE A 428 -1.76 37.19 -12.75
CA ILE A 428 -0.59 36.33 -13.03
C ILE A 428 -0.32 35.52 -11.75
N PRO A 429 -0.91 34.31 -11.61
CA PRO A 429 -0.65 33.44 -10.48
C PRO A 429 0.69 32.74 -10.63
N LEU A 430 1.44 32.68 -9.53
CA LEU A 430 2.76 32.08 -9.45
C LEU A 430 2.77 31.06 -8.34
N ARG A 431 3.04 29.83 -8.73
CA ARG A 431 2.89 28.66 -7.85
C ARG A 431 4.15 27.81 -7.75
N VAL A 432 5.05 27.89 -8.74
CA VAL A 432 6.25 27.05 -8.79
C VAL A 432 7.49 27.94 -8.66
N TYR A 433 8.07 27.99 -7.46
CA TYR A 433 9.21 28.85 -7.14
C TYR A 433 10.55 28.36 -7.71
N THR A 434 10.57 27.25 -8.43
CA THR A 434 11.73 26.72 -9.16
C THR A 434 11.70 27.08 -10.65
N ASP A 435 10.55 27.44 -11.21
CA ASP A 435 10.40 27.60 -12.67
C ASP A 435 11.24 28.75 -13.23
N TRP A 436 11.54 29.79 -12.45
CA TRP A 436 12.44 30.86 -12.90
C TRP A 436 13.93 30.52 -12.83
N MET A 437 14.27 29.46 -12.10
CA MET A 437 15.64 28.97 -12.03
C MET A 437 15.96 27.99 -13.16
N ARG A 438 14.93 27.51 -13.88
CA ARG A 438 15.06 26.60 -15.01
C ARG A 438 15.49 27.36 -16.27
N ASN A 439 16.09 26.62 -17.21
CA ASN A 439 16.47 27.16 -18.51
C ASN A 439 15.24 27.77 -19.21
N SER A 440 15.43 28.92 -19.88
CA SER A 440 14.36 29.67 -20.50
C SER A 440 13.64 28.88 -21.60
N ASP A 441 12.45 28.38 -21.28
CA ASP A 441 11.47 27.86 -22.24
C ASP A 441 10.16 28.65 -22.13
N SER A 442 9.36 28.66 -23.18
CA SER A 442 8.04 29.30 -23.27
C SER A 442 7.05 28.86 -22.17
N ALA A 443 7.27 27.69 -21.57
CA ALA A 443 6.49 27.14 -20.46
C ALA A 443 7.03 27.48 -19.06
N THR A 444 8.26 28.02 -18.96
CA THR A 444 8.90 28.41 -17.69
C THR A 444 8.72 29.90 -17.40
N TRP A 445 8.53 30.26 -16.13
CA TRP A 445 8.43 31.66 -15.71
C TRP A 445 9.83 32.30 -15.65
N ASN A 446 10.38 32.76 -16.77
CA ASN A 446 11.60 33.56 -16.71
C ASN A 446 11.30 34.96 -16.15
N LEU A 447 11.96 35.37 -15.05
CA LEU A 447 11.71 36.66 -14.37
C LEU A 447 11.81 37.85 -15.32
N GLU A 448 12.81 37.84 -16.20
CA GLU A 448 13.07 38.92 -17.16
C GLU A 448 11.99 38.94 -18.26
N TYR A 449 11.62 37.77 -18.79
CA TYR A 449 10.53 37.67 -19.76
C TYR A 449 9.18 38.14 -19.19
N VAL A 450 8.88 37.79 -17.94
CA VAL A 450 7.64 38.22 -17.28
C VAL A 450 7.66 39.73 -17.06
N LEU A 451 8.77 40.28 -16.58
CA LEU A 451 8.94 41.72 -16.40
C LEU A 451 8.83 42.47 -17.73
N GLU A 452 9.44 41.96 -18.81
CA GLU A 452 9.26 42.51 -20.16
C GLU A 452 7.82 42.43 -20.64
N THR A 453 7.11 41.34 -20.36
CA THR A 453 5.71 41.16 -20.72
C THR A 453 4.81 42.16 -19.99
N LEU A 454 5.11 42.43 -18.71
CA LEU A 454 4.46 43.47 -17.91
C LEU A 454 4.73 44.85 -18.51
N ARG A 455 5.96 45.15 -18.94
CA ARG A 455 6.36 46.43 -19.56
C ARG A 455 5.74 46.64 -20.96
N LYS A 456 5.80 45.64 -21.85
CA LYS A 456 5.33 45.71 -23.25
C LYS A 456 3.81 45.89 -23.38
N LYS A 457 3.03 45.42 -22.39
CA LYS A 457 1.55 45.52 -22.40
C LYS A 457 0.99 46.81 -21.77
N HIS A 458 1.81 47.83 -21.52
CA HIS A 458 1.44 49.13 -20.95
C HIS A 458 0.45 49.96 -21.80
N GLN A 459 0.24 49.62 -23.07
CA GLN A 459 -0.54 50.45 -24.01
C GLN A 459 -2.07 50.47 -23.77
N LYS A 460 -2.60 49.66 -22.85
CA LYS A 460 -4.02 49.69 -22.43
C LYS A 460 -4.04 49.87 -20.91
N ASN A 461 -4.96 50.70 -20.41
CA ASN A 461 -5.13 51.16 -19.02
C ASN A 461 -5.48 50.01 -18.04
N ASN A 462 -4.65 48.96 -18.00
CA ASN A 462 -4.94 47.64 -17.45
C ASN A 462 -4.10 47.40 -16.20
N LEU A 463 -4.75 47.26 -15.06
CA LEU A 463 -4.12 46.85 -13.81
C LEU A 463 -3.57 45.43 -13.94
N LYS A 464 -2.35 45.18 -13.49
CA LYS A 464 -1.73 43.85 -13.45
C LYS A 464 -1.59 43.44 -12.00
N VAL A 465 -2.12 42.27 -11.64
CA VAL A 465 -2.02 41.75 -10.27
C VAL A 465 -1.25 40.44 -10.31
N LEU A 466 -0.07 40.48 -9.72
CA LEU A 466 0.79 39.33 -9.51
C LEU A 466 0.38 38.65 -8.20
N ILE A 467 0.07 37.36 -8.24
CA ILE A 467 -0.36 36.60 -7.06
C ILE A 467 0.66 35.51 -6.80
N LEU A 468 1.35 35.60 -5.67
CA LEU A 468 2.30 34.61 -5.18
C LEU A 468 1.69 33.93 -3.96
N ASP A 469 1.22 32.71 -4.13
CA ASP A 469 0.73 31.91 -3.01
C ASP A 469 1.88 31.11 -2.39
N GLN A 470 1.74 30.74 -1.11
CA GLN A 470 2.72 29.92 -0.37
C GLN A 470 4.17 30.43 -0.51
N PHE A 471 4.39 31.74 -0.32
CA PHE A 471 5.70 32.38 -0.49
C PHE A 471 6.79 31.77 0.40
N GLU A 472 6.41 31.09 1.50
CA GLU A 472 7.35 30.35 2.33
C GLU A 472 8.13 29.23 1.60
N GLU A 473 7.58 28.68 0.50
CA GLU A 473 8.25 27.63 -0.28
C GLU A 473 9.56 28.10 -0.90
N LEU A 474 9.65 29.40 -1.26
CA LEU A 474 10.88 30.02 -1.71
C LEU A 474 12.02 29.79 -0.73
N PHE A 475 11.77 29.90 0.57
CA PHE A 475 12.83 29.77 1.58
C PHE A 475 13.28 28.33 1.78
N THR A 476 12.43 27.37 1.38
CA THR A 476 12.76 25.94 1.41
C THR A 476 13.65 25.58 0.22
N VAL A 477 13.29 26.04 -0.98
CA VAL A 477 14.03 25.78 -2.22
C VAL A 477 15.30 26.64 -2.33
N CYS A 478 15.26 27.88 -1.87
CA CYS A 478 16.37 28.85 -1.86
C CYS A 478 16.77 29.19 -0.42
N PRO A 479 17.50 28.31 0.28
CA PRO A 479 17.87 28.52 1.68
C PRO A 479 18.85 29.69 1.88
N LYS A 480 19.67 30.02 0.87
CA LYS A 480 20.69 31.08 0.99
C LYS A 480 20.16 32.43 0.49
N PRO A 481 20.44 33.55 1.18
CA PRO A 481 20.02 34.89 0.74
C PRO A 481 20.43 35.23 -0.70
N ALA A 482 21.63 34.81 -1.12
CA ALA A 482 22.13 35.04 -2.48
C ALA A 482 21.26 34.39 -3.57
N GLN A 483 20.60 33.27 -3.26
CA GLN A 483 19.70 32.59 -4.18
C GLN A 483 18.34 33.31 -4.28
N ARG A 484 17.91 34.01 -3.23
CA ARG A 484 16.61 34.73 -3.18
C ARG A 484 16.66 36.11 -3.83
N LEU A 485 17.85 36.72 -3.86
CA LEU A 485 18.07 38.07 -4.36
C LEU A 485 17.49 38.34 -5.76
N PRO A 486 17.58 37.44 -6.77
CA PRO A 486 16.97 37.66 -8.08
C PRO A 486 15.47 37.89 -8.00
N LEU A 487 14.74 37.07 -7.22
CA LEU A 487 13.30 37.22 -7.05
C LEU A 487 12.96 38.51 -6.27
N TYR A 488 13.74 38.85 -5.25
CA TYR A 488 13.54 40.12 -4.52
C TYR A 488 13.70 41.33 -5.45
N LYS A 489 14.74 41.35 -6.29
CA LYS A 489 14.93 42.42 -7.30
C LYS A 489 13.77 42.46 -8.30
N PHE A 490 13.32 41.30 -8.75
CA PHE A 490 12.16 41.21 -9.63
C PHE A 490 10.88 41.79 -8.98
N LEU A 491 10.63 41.52 -7.69
CA LEU A 491 9.49 42.12 -6.96
C LEU A 491 9.62 43.64 -6.88
N TYR A 492 10.81 44.15 -6.59
CA TYR A 492 11.11 45.58 -6.62
C TYR A 492 10.84 46.20 -8.00
N ASP A 493 11.34 45.57 -9.06
CA ASP A 493 11.15 46.05 -10.44
C ASP A 493 9.68 46.03 -10.87
N CYS A 494 8.92 45.03 -10.43
CA CYS A 494 7.48 44.96 -10.65
C CYS A 494 6.74 46.08 -9.91
N LEU A 495 7.00 46.27 -8.61
CA LEU A 495 6.32 47.27 -7.78
C LEU A 495 6.70 48.72 -8.13
N SER A 496 7.82 48.90 -8.83
CA SER A 496 8.22 50.17 -9.45
C SER A 496 7.26 50.59 -10.57
N LEU A 497 6.53 49.65 -11.18
CA LEU A 497 5.53 49.93 -12.21
C LEU A 497 4.17 50.30 -11.56
N ASN A 498 3.67 51.51 -11.80
CA ASN A 498 2.45 52.03 -11.14
C ASN A 498 1.17 51.24 -11.45
N PHE A 499 1.15 50.47 -12.53
CA PHE A 499 0.01 49.65 -12.95
C PHE A 499 0.15 48.18 -12.51
N VAL A 500 1.20 47.84 -11.77
CA VAL A 500 1.44 46.50 -11.23
C VAL A 500 1.20 46.49 -9.73
N LYS A 501 0.51 45.47 -9.26
CA LYS A 501 0.31 45.16 -7.85
C LYS A 501 0.75 43.75 -7.56
N VAL A 502 1.15 43.51 -6.32
CA VAL A 502 1.59 42.20 -5.85
C VAL A 502 0.76 41.81 -4.63
N VAL A 503 0.22 40.59 -4.67
CA VAL A 503 -0.41 39.92 -3.53
C VAL A 503 0.45 38.71 -3.18
N LEU A 504 0.99 38.70 -1.96
CA LEU A 504 1.77 37.58 -1.41
C LEU A 504 0.92 36.88 -0.35
N SER A 505 0.91 35.55 -0.34
CA SER A 505 0.42 34.75 0.80
C SER A 505 1.60 34.07 1.46
N ILE A 506 1.71 34.20 2.79
CA ILE A 506 2.84 33.69 3.57
C ILE A 506 2.39 33.18 4.94
N GLN A 507 3.08 32.20 5.50
CA GLN A 507 2.94 31.86 6.92
C GLN A 507 3.51 32.95 7.83
N THR A 508 2.85 33.22 8.97
CA THR A 508 3.25 34.27 9.92
C THR A 508 4.71 34.12 10.39
N ASP A 509 5.17 32.89 10.63
CA ASP A 509 6.53 32.61 11.12
C ASP A 509 7.63 32.97 10.10
N TYR A 510 7.26 33.16 8.82
CA TYR A 510 8.17 33.50 7.73
C TYR A 510 8.17 35.00 7.40
N LEU A 511 7.39 35.84 8.09
CA LEU A 511 7.34 37.29 7.84
C LEU A 511 8.71 37.97 7.98
N HIS A 512 9.60 37.43 8.82
CA HIS A 512 10.95 37.97 9.02
C HIS A 512 11.78 37.98 7.72
N TYR A 513 11.52 37.09 6.76
CA TYR A 513 12.19 37.11 5.46
C TYR A 513 11.82 38.32 4.60
N LEU A 514 10.69 38.98 4.88
CA LEU A 514 10.29 40.18 4.15
C LEU A 514 11.12 41.40 4.58
N LEU A 515 11.60 41.42 5.82
CA LEU A 515 12.60 42.39 6.28
C LEU A 515 13.95 42.19 5.57
N GLU A 516 14.32 40.94 5.28
CA GLU A 516 15.51 40.66 4.46
C GLU A 516 15.33 41.19 3.03
N CYS A 517 14.16 40.95 2.42
CA CYS A 517 13.82 41.45 1.09
C CYS A 517 13.97 42.97 1.03
N ASP A 518 13.39 43.69 2.00
CA ASP A 518 13.49 45.14 2.06
C ASP A 518 14.94 45.60 2.25
N ARG A 519 15.69 45.05 3.21
CA ARG A 519 17.09 45.43 3.44
C ARG A 519 17.98 45.24 2.20
N LEU A 520 17.71 44.22 1.37
CA LEU A 520 18.51 43.91 0.19
C LEU A 520 18.09 44.69 -1.07
N THR A 521 16.87 45.22 -1.13
CA THR A 521 16.32 45.86 -2.36
C THR A 521 15.78 47.27 -2.15
N ASN A 522 15.62 47.71 -0.90
CA ASN A 522 14.94 48.94 -0.51
C ASN A 522 13.49 48.99 -1.01
N LEU A 523 12.73 47.90 -0.75
CA LEU A 523 11.37 47.71 -1.25
C LEU A 523 10.39 48.76 -0.72
N GLU A 524 10.58 49.23 0.51
CA GLU A 524 9.79 50.29 1.13
C GLU A 524 9.75 51.57 0.26
N ALA A 525 10.82 51.86 -0.49
CA ALA A 525 10.90 53.03 -1.36
C ALA A 525 9.93 53.00 -2.56
N VAL A 526 9.50 51.82 -3.01
CA VAL A 526 8.58 51.67 -4.16
C VAL A 526 7.14 51.40 -3.76
N ILE A 527 6.91 50.87 -2.55
CA ILE A 527 5.58 50.57 -1.99
C ILE A 527 5.02 51.69 -1.10
N ASN A 528 5.85 52.66 -0.67
CA ASN A 528 5.49 53.83 0.15
C ASN A 528 4.97 53.53 1.57
N TYR A 529 5.23 52.34 2.09
CA TYR A 529 4.84 51.90 3.43
C TYR A 529 5.93 51.03 4.04
N GLN A 530 5.97 50.98 5.37
CA GLN A 530 6.82 50.00 6.06
C GLN A 530 6.35 48.57 5.75
N ILE A 531 7.28 47.66 5.46
CA ILE A 531 6.97 46.33 4.91
C ILE A 531 6.07 45.47 5.84
N LEU A 532 6.13 45.72 7.15
CA LEU A 532 5.31 45.05 8.18
C LEU A 532 4.17 45.92 8.73
N SER A 533 3.82 47.03 8.08
CA SER A 533 2.70 47.88 8.50
C SER A 533 1.34 47.22 8.23
N LYS A 534 0.29 47.64 8.96
CA LYS A 534 -1.10 47.17 8.79
C LYS A 534 -1.70 47.50 7.41
N GLU A 535 -1.11 48.45 6.70
CA GLU A 535 -1.52 48.82 5.34
C GLU A 535 -1.13 47.70 4.36
N ILE A 536 0.05 47.10 4.54
CA ILE A 536 0.53 46.00 3.71
C ILE A 536 0.03 44.65 4.22
N LEU A 537 0.12 44.40 5.53
CA LEU A 537 -0.26 43.13 6.14
C LEU A 537 -1.79 42.98 6.21
N TYR A 538 -2.28 41.80 5.83
CA TYR A 538 -3.66 41.37 5.97
C TYR A 538 -3.69 40.03 6.70
N TYR A 539 -4.14 40.04 7.96
CA TYR A 539 -4.17 38.84 8.80
C TYR A 539 -5.42 38.01 8.56
N ILE A 540 -5.25 36.69 8.45
CA ILE A 540 -6.30 35.69 8.34
C ILE A 540 -6.22 34.79 9.59
N SER A 541 -7.27 34.82 10.41
CA SER A 541 -7.37 34.06 11.67
C SER A 541 -8.05 32.70 11.51
N ASN A 542 -7.85 31.78 12.45
CA ASN A 542 -8.71 30.60 12.62
C ASN A 542 -10.15 31.03 12.98
N PHE A 543 -11.09 30.08 12.97
CA PHE A 543 -12.49 30.37 13.28
C PHE A 543 -12.76 30.35 14.78
N GLU A 544 -13.63 31.24 15.23
CA GLU A 544 -14.15 31.21 16.61
C GLU A 544 -15.11 30.02 16.79
N PRO A 545 -15.20 29.40 17.98
CA PRO A 545 -16.06 28.22 18.21
C PRO A 545 -17.53 28.45 17.86
N ASN A 546 -18.12 29.56 18.30
CA ASN A 546 -19.54 29.86 18.02
C ASN A 546 -19.79 30.00 16.51
N HIS A 547 -18.90 30.69 15.80
CA HIS A 547 -18.97 30.85 14.34
C HIS A 547 -18.76 29.51 13.62
N SER A 548 -17.90 28.64 14.15
CA SER A 548 -17.64 27.31 13.58
C SER A 548 -18.88 26.41 13.60
N GLN A 549 -19.72 26.51 14.64
CA GLN A 549 -21.00 25.78 14.67
C GLN A 549 -21.95 26.24 13.56
N GLU A 550 -22.01 27.55 13.29
CA GLU A 550 -22.82 28.11 12.19
C GLU A 550 -22.27 27.69 10.82
N ILE A 551 -20.94 27.70 10.65
CA ILE A 551 -20.28 27.20 9.43
C ILE A 551 -20.70 25.74 9.19
N ILE A 552 -20.57 24.86 10.18
CA ILE A 552 -20.94 23.45 10.04
C ILE A 552 -22.40 23.32 9.63
N LYS A 553 -23.32 23.97 10.35
CA LYS A 553 -24.77 23.94 10.04
C LYS A 553 -25.05 24.33 8.58
N ASN A 554 -24.43 25.42 8.11
CA ASN A 554 -24.61 25.90 6.75
C ASN A 554 -23.98 25.00 5.67
N LEU A 555 -22.96 24.20 6.02
CA LEU A 555 -22.34 23.23 5.11
C LEU A 555 -23.16 21.93 5.01
N ILE A 556 -23.73 21.46 6.13
CA ILE A 556 -24.43 20.17 6.20
C ILE A 556 -25.87 20.23 5.65
N GLU A 557 -26.54 21.38 5.76
CA GLU A 557 -27.94 21.54 5.34
C GLU A 557 -28.16 21.26 3.85
N PRO A 558 -27.37 21.82 2.90
CA PRO A 558 -27.56 21.52 1.48
C PRO A 558 -27.20 20.08 1.12
N ALA A 559 -26.28 19.46 1.88
CA ALA A 559 -25.89 18.06 1.73
C ALA A 559 -26.91 17.09 2.37
N GLN A 560 -28.00 17.61 2.96
CA GLN A 560 -29.05 16.85 3.63
C GLN A 560 -28.50 15.93 4.74
N LEU A 561 -27.44 16.38 5.41
CA LEU A 561 -26.83 15.67 6.53
C LEU A 561 -27.54 16.06 7.83
N ASN A 562 -28.19 15.08 8.46
CA ASN A 562 -28.97 15.28 9.68
C ASN A 562 -28.09 15.10 10.93
N TRP A 563 -27.08 15.94 11.11
CA TRP A 563 -26.24 15.90 12.31
C TRP A 563 -26.97 16.51 13.50
N GLU A 564 -26.87 15.84 14.66
CA GLU A 564 -27.43 16.36 15.92
C GLU A 564 -26.76 17.70 16.31
N PRO A 565 -27.52 18.69 16.81
CA PRO A 565 -26.95 19.94 17.32
C PRO A 565 -25.90 19.72 18.42
N ASP A 566 -26.12 18.72 19.27
CA ASP A 566 -25.18 18.35 20.34
C ASP A 566 -23.89 17.75 19.78
N LEU A 567 -23.96 17.02 18.65
CA LEU A 567 -22.77 16.51 17.95
C LEU A 567 -21.92 17.67 17.42
N ILE A 568 -22.56 18.63 16.75
CA ILE A 568 -21.87 19.83 16.23
C ILE A 568 -21.18 20.57 17.37
N SER A 569 -21.89 20.74 18.49
CA SER A 569 -21.35 21.42 19.68
C SER A 569 -20.15 20.68 20.27
N GLN A 570 -20.24 19.35 20.39
CA GLN A 570 -19.17 18.52 20.93
C GLN A 570 -17.95 18.48 19.99
N VAL A 571 -18.14 18.33 18.68
CA VAL A 571 -17.05 18.35 17.68
C VAL A 571 -16.31 19.68 17.70
N VAL A 572 -17.03 20.81 17.72
CA VAL A 572 -16.40 22.14 17.78
C VAL A 572 -15.64 22.34 19.08
N LYS A 573 -16.17 21.85 20.20
CA LYS A 573 -15.50 21.90 21.50
C LYS A 573 -14.18 21.13 21.47
N ASP A 574 -14.17 19.92 20.90
CA ASP A 574 -12.97 19.10 20.85
C ASP A 574 -11.92 19.69 19.87
N LEU A 575 -12.37 20.21 18.72
CA LEU A 575 -11.53 20.91 17.74
C LEU A 575 -10.88 22.20 18.29
N SER A 576 -11.50 22.86 19.26
CA SER A 576 -11.01 24.13 19.84
C SER A 576 -10.23 23.96 21.14
N SER A 577 -9.96 22.72 21.55
CA SER A 577 -9.40 22.39 22.87
C SER A 577 -8.02 22.98 23.18
N ALA A 578 -7.18 23.25 22.17
CA ALA A 578 -5.84 23.78 22.37
C ALA A 578 -5.80 25.31 22.53
N ASP A 579 -6.39 26.04 21.58
CA ASP A 579 -6.22 27.50 21.44
C ASP A 579 -7.55 28.28 21.44
N ASN A 580 -8.67 27.64 21.81
CA ASN A 580 -10.03 28.20 21.72
C ASN A 580 -10.40 28.71 20.31
N THR A 581 -9.77 28.17 19.27
CA THR A 581 -10.05 28.46 17.87
C THR A 581 -10.11 27.15 17.09
N VAL A 582 -10.85 27.13 15.98
CA VAL A 582 -11.00 25.96 15.11
C VAL A 582 -10.21 26.18 13.83
N SER A 583 -9.28 25.26 13.56
CA SER A 583 -8.50 25.24 12.33
C SER A 583 -9.38 24.82 11.14
N PRO A 584 -9.45 25.61 10.06
CA PRO A 584 -10.26 25.28 8.89
C PRO A 584 -9.90 23.93 8.24
N ILE A 585 -8.61 23.59 8.16
CA ILE A 585 -8.16 22.34 7.56
C ILE A 585 -8.54 21.11 8.41
N GLU A 586 -8.46 21.25 9.73
CA GLU A 586 -8.83 20.20 10.68
C GLU A 586 -10.34 19.97 10.66
N LEU A 587 -11.12 21.06 10.64
CA LEU A 587 -12.57 21.00 10.47
C LEU A 587 -12.98 20.27 9.18
N GLN A 588 -12.29 20.54 8.07
CA GLN A 588 -12.59 19.85 6.80
C GLN A 588 -12.25 18.36 6.87
N VAL A 589 -11.11 17.98 7.45
CA VAL A 589 -10.72 16.57 7.60
C VAL A 589 -11.69 15.82 8.52
N VAL A 590 -11.96 16.35 9.71
CA VAL A 590 -12.89 15.74 10.68
C VAL A 590 -14.30 15.67 10.10
N GLY A 591 -14.76 16.74 9.45
CA GLY A 591 -16.07 16.76 8.82
C GLY A 591 -16.22 15.76 7.69
N THR A 592 -15.16 15.56 6.88
CA THR A 592 -15.14 14.52 5.84
C THR A 592 -15.27 13.12 6.45
N GLU A 593 -14.54 12.82 7.53
CA GLU A 593 -14.58 11.49 8.15
C GLU A 593 -15.90 11.21 8.88
N LEU A 594 -16.47 12.19 9.57
CA LEU A 594 -17.82 12.06 10.14
C LEU A 594 -18.85 11.73 9.05
N GLN A 595 -18.72 12.35 7.87
CA GLN A 595 -19.60 12.07 6.74
C GLN A 595 -19.35 10.68 6.13
N GLU A 596 -18.09 10.24 5.97
CA GLU A 596 -17.74 8.92 5.42
C GLU A 596 -18.15 7.77 6.35
N GLU A 597 -17.98 7.93 7.66
CA GLU A 597 -18.37 6.93 8.67
C GLU A 597 -19.85 7.00 9.08
N ALA A 598 -20.61 7.94 8.50
CA ALA A 598 -22.02 8.18 8.82
C ALA A 598 -22.28 8.44 10.32
N ILE A 599 -21.35 9.14 10.98
CA ILE A 599 -21.49 9.54 12.38
C ILE A 599 -22.33 10.81 12.45
N THR A 600 -23.60 10.66 12.83
CA THR A 600 -24.56 11.77 12.90
C THR A 600 -25.02 12.10 14.32
N THR A 601 -24.64 11.29 15.31
CA THR A 601 -25.06 11.45 16.72
C THR A 601 -23.89 11.58 17.67
N VAL A 602 -24.10 12.23 18.83
CA VAL A 602 -23.09 12.36 19.89
C VAL A 602 -22.67 11.00 20.43
N GLU A 603 -23.63 10.09 20.58
CA GLU A 603 -23.38 8.73 21.08
C GLU A 603 -22.44 7.96 20.17
N ALA A 604 -22.63 8.03 18.84
CA ALA A 604 -21.75 7.40 17.87
C ALA A 604 -20.35 8.02 17.90
N TYR A 605 -20.27 9.35 18.04
CA TYR A 605 -19.00 10.05 18.17
C TYR A 605 -18.21 9.66 19.43
N HIS A 606 -18.88 9.49 20.58
CA HIS A 606 -18.21 9.02 21.80
C HIS A 606 -17.74 7.56 21.73
N LYS A 607 -18.31 6.71 20.86
CA LYS A 607 -17.81 5.34 20.64
C LYS A 607 -16.42 5.30 20.00
N LEU A 608 -15.92 6.41 19.45
CA LEU A 608 -14.57 6.53 18.92
C LEU A 608 -13.48 6.54 20.01
N GLY A 609 -13.86 6.63 21.29
CA GLY A 609 -12.96 6.58 22.44
C GLY A 609 -12.63 7.96 23.01
N ASP A 610 -11.56 8.03 23.81
CA ASP A 610 -11.22 9.22 24.62
C ASP A 610 -10.76 10.43 23.80
N ASN A 611 -10.29 10.22 22.56
CA ASN A 611 -9.88 11.29 21.65
C ASN A 611 -10.46 11.06 20.23
N PRO A 612 -11.75 11.39 20.02
CA PRO A 612 -12.43 11.16 18.75
C PRO A 612 -11.80 11.91 17.58
N ILE A 613 -11.36 13.16 17.78
CA ILE A 613 -10.72 13.97 16.73
C ILE A 613 -9.44 13.31 16.22
N LYS A 614 -8.58 12.82 17.13
CA LYS A 614 -7.38 12.07 16.75
C LYS A 614 -7.75 10.80 15.98
N LYS A 615 -8.77 10.06 16.43
CA LYS A 615 -9.21 8.82 15.78
C LYS A 615 -9.73 9.05 14.37
N LEU A 616 -10.60 10.04 14.18
CA LEU A 616 -11.12 10.43 12.85
C LEU A 616 -9.96 10.82 11.92
N THR A 617 -9.02 11.59 12.44
CA THR A 617 -7.89 12.05 11.62
C THR A 617 -6.96 10.90 11.22
N ILE A 618 -6.77 9.90 12.08
CA ILE A 618 -6.07 8.65 11.73
C ILE A 618 -6.86 7.88 10.66
N ASN A 619 -8.18 7.76 10.82
CA ASN A 619 -9.03 7.08 9.86
C ASN A 619 -8.99 7.74 8.46
N PHE A 620 -8.89 9.07 8.40
CA PHE A 620 -8.65 9.81 7.15
C PHE A 620 -7.36 9.35 6.46
N LEU A 621 -6.26 9.26 7.23
CA LEU A 621 -4.97 8.83 6.71
C LEU A 621 -5.03 7.37 6.24
N ASP A 622 -5.67 6.49 7.02
CA ASP A 622 -5.88 5.08 6.67
C ASP A 622 -6.72 4.93 5.39
N GLY A 623 -7.72 5.78 5.20
CA GLY A 623 -8.51 5.82 3.97
C GLY A 623 -7.65 6.09 2.74
N VAL A 624 -6.68 7.01 2.85
CA VAL A 624 -5.73 7.30 1.77
C VAL A 624 -4.70 6.19 1.59
N ILE A 625 -4.19 5.61 2.69
CA ILE A 625 -3.24 4.48 2.63
C ILE A 625 -3.89 3.26 1.96
N LYS A 626 -5.17 2.99 2.22
CA LYS A 626 -5.94 1.93 1.55
C LYS A 626 -6.07 2.15 0.05
N ASP A 627 -6.13 3.40 -0.41
CA ASP A 627 -6.17 3.73 -1.84
C ASP A 627 -4.87 3.34 -2.57
N CYS A 628 -3.75 3.13 -1.84
CA CYS A 628 -2.50 2.62 -2.41
C CYS A 628 -2.52 1.11 -2.69
N GLY A 629 -3.56 0.39 -2.25
CA GLY A 629 -3.63 -1.07 -2.31
C GLY A 629 -3.06 -1.75 -1.07
N PHE A 630 -3.53 -2.97 -0.80
CA PHE A 630 -3.22 -3.73 0.42
C PHE A 630 -1.71 -3.93 0.64
N LEU A 631 -0.98 -4.30 -0.43
CA LEU A 631 0.45 -4.59 -0.36
C LEU A 631 1.32 -3.33 -0.16
N ASN A 632 0.79 -2.15 -0.49
CA ASN A 632 1.57 -0.90 -0.50
C ASN A 632 1.36 -0.04 0.75
N GLY A 633 0.51 -0.46 1.69
CA GLY A 633 0.17 0.36 2.86
C GLY A 633 1.38 0.74 3.72
N ARG A 634 2.28 -0.23 3.99
CA ARG A 634 3.54 0.01 4.73
C ARG A 634 4.47 0.97 4.00
N THR A 635 4.57 0.85 2.69
CA THR A 635 5.33 1.77 1.85
C THR A 635 4.76 3.17 1.94
N ALA A 636 3.44 3.34 1.82
CA ALA A 636 2.78 4.64 1.91
C ALA A 636 3.07 5.35 3.25
N ILE A 637 2.94 4.63 4.37
CA ILE A 637 3.29 5.16 5.70
C ILE A 637 4.77 5.56 5.78
N SER A 638 5.66 4.71 5.24
CA SER A 638 7.10 4.97 5.26
C SER A 638 7.49 6.19 4.44
N VAL A 639 6.93 6.34 3.22
CA VAL A 639 7.10 7.52 2.37
C VAL A 639 6.63 8.77 3.09
N LEU A 640 5.41 8.76 3.64
CA LEU A 640 4.87 9.89 4.39
C LEU A 640 5.76 10.25 5.58
N TYR A 641 6.25 9.25 6.33
CA TYR A 641 7.12 9.47 7.48
C TYR A 641 8.45 10.12 7.08
N LEU A 642 9.07 9.69 5.97
CA LEU A 642 10.31 10.28 5.44
C LEU A 642 10.11 11.74 5.02
N LEU A 643 8.88 12.14 4.69
CA LEU A 643 8.49 13.53 4.41
C LEU A 643 8.12 14.32 5.68
N THR A 644 8.49 13.81 6.86
CA THR A 644 8.43 14.52 8.15
C THR A 644 9.79 14.53 8.84
N ASN A 645 10.00 15.43 9.80
CA ASN A 645 11.13 15.34 10.72
C ASN A 645 10.74 15.59 12.19
N GLU A 646 11.68 15.30 13.11
CA GLU A 646 11.47 15.42 14.56
C GLU A 646 11.29 16.87 15.02
N HIS A 647 11.72 17.82 14.20
CA HIS A 647 11.58 19.27 14.45
C HIS A 647 10.29 19.86 13.90
N GLY A 648 9.36 19.04 13.40
CA GLY A 648 8.06 19.51 12.90
C GLY A 648 8.12 20.22 11.54
N THR A 649 9.14 19.95 10.71
CA THR A 649 9.27 20.47 9.36
C THR A 649 8.98 19.41 8.29
N ARG A 650 8.77 19.88 7.06
CA ARG A 650 8.42 19.08 5.87
C ARG A 650 9.63 19.03 4.93
N PRO A 651 10.54 18.05 5.06
CA PRO A 651 11.69 17.96 4.17
C PRO A 651 11.26 17.75 2.70
N LEU A 652 12.08 18.28 1.78
CA LEU A 652 12.01 17.98 0.36
C LEU A 652 12.83 16.72 0.09
N LYS A 653 12.26 15.76 -0.63
CA LYS A 653 12.98 14.55 -1.07
C LYS A 653 12.68 14.23 -2.52
N THR A 654 13.71 13.93 -3.30
CA THR A 654 13.57 13.42 -4.66
C THR A 654 13.08 11.98 -4.66
N HIS A 655 12.61 11.53 -5.83
CA HIS A 655 12.28 10.12 -6.05
C HIS A 655 13.45 9.18 -5.70
N ALA A 656 14.66 9.54 -6.15
CA ALA A 656 15.85 8.72 -5.95
C ALA A 656 16.25 8.60 -4.47
N GLU A 657 16.12 9.68 -3.71
CA GLU A 657 16.37 9.69 -2.25
C GLU A 657 15.37 8.79 -1.52
N LEU A 658 14.08 8.92 -1.83
CA LEU A 658 13.03 8.07 -1.26
C LEU A 658 13.26 6.59 -1.58
N ALA A 659 13.59 6.26 -2.84
CA ALA A 659 13.87 4.89 -3.25
C ALA A 659 15.11 4.30 -2.54
N SER A 660 16.16 5.10 -2.38
CA SER A 660 17.39 4.69 -1.71
C SER A 660 17.19 4.45 -0.21
N GLU A 661 16.47 5.34 0.47
CA GLU A 661 16.22 5.23 1.92
C GLU A 661 15.27 4.08 2.26
N LEU A 662 14.35 3.74 1.35
CA LEU A 662 13.42 2.62 1.50
C LEU A 662 13.98 1.28 1.00
N LEU A 663 15.18 1.27 0.40
CA LEU A 663 15.78 0.10 -0.26
C LEU A 663 14.81 -0.56 -1.26
N MET A 664 14.11 0.26 -2.06
CA MET A 664 13.00 -0.19 -2.90
C MET A 664 13.19 0.12 -4.39
N GLN A 665 12.55 -0.72 -5.21
CA GLN A 665 12.51 -0.53 -6.66
C GLN A 665 11.63 0.67 -7.02
N ARG A 666 12.09 1.45 -8.01
CA ARG A 666 11.46 2.71 -8.43
C ARG A 666 9.98 2.56 -8.81
N HIS A 667 9.62 1.52 -9.56
CA HIS A 667 8.25 1.32 -10.04
C HIS A 667 7.23 1.08 -8.90
N LYS A 668 7.63 0.43 -7.80
CA LYS A 668 6.75 0.23 -6.64
C LYS A 668 6.50 1.54 -5.89
N LEU A 669 7.52 2.39 -5.85
CA LEU A 669 7.41 3.72 -5.27
C LEU A 669 6.50 4.64 -6.10
N ASP A 670 6.55 4.53 -7.44
CA ASP A 670 5.70 5.32 -8.34
C ASP A 670 4.20 5.11 -8.06
N LEU A 671 3.77 3.85 -7.86
CA LEU A 671 2.37 3.53 -7.54
C LEU A 671 1.87 4.26 -6.29
N VAL A 672 2.71 4.35 -5.27
CA VAL A 672 2.39 5.00 -3.99
C VAL A 672 2.41 6.51 -4.14
N LEU A 673 3.46 7.07 -4.75
CA LEU A 673 3.59 8.51 -4.93
C LEU A 673 2.44 9.07 -5.78
N ASP A 674 2.03 8.38 -6.84
CA ASP A 674 0.90 8.77 -7.67
C ASP A 674 -0.40 8.91 -6.88
N VAL A 675 -0.66 7.97 -5.96
CA VAL A 675 -1.85 8.00 -5.10
C VAL A 675 -1.77 9.13 -4.08
N LEU A 676 -0.64 9.26 -3.38
CA LEU A 676 -0.46 10.28 -2.34
C LEU A 676 -0.50 11.70 -2.90
N VAL A 677 0.02 11.90 -4.12
CA VAL A 677 -0.10 13.16 -4.86
C VAL A 677 -1.54 13.39 -5.31
N ALA A 678 -2.21 12.38 -5.89
CA ALA A 678 -3.59 12.51 -6.31
C ALA A 678 -4.50 12.89 -5.13
N ARG A 679 -4.33 12.25 -3.97
CA ARG A 679 -5.11 12.48 -2.75
C ARG A 679 -4.70 13.74 -1.96
N GLY A 680 -3.73 14.51 -2.45
CA GLY A 680 -3.33 15.80 -1.87
C GLY A 680 -2.56 15.73 -0.56
N LEU A 681 -2.03 14.55 -0.17
CA LEU A 681 -1.16 14.43 1.01
C LEU A 681 0.27 14.90 0.71
N ILE A 682 0.71 14.75 -0.54
CA ILE A 682 2.05 15.11 -1.01
C ILE A 682 1.94 16.08 -2.18
N LEU A 683 2.81 17.08 -2.19
CA LEU A 683 3.04 17.99 -3.32
C LEU A 683 4.20 17.44 -4.16
N LEU A 684 3.98 17.34 -5.47
CA LEU A 684 5.05 17.17 -6.44
C LEU A 684 5.54 18.58 -6.82
N LEU A 685 6.71 18.94 -6.32
CA LEU A 685 7.35 20.22 -6.55
C LEU A 685 8.38 20.05 -7.65
N PRO A 686 8.20 20.72 -8.79
CA PRO A 686 9.20 20.69 -9.83
C PRO A 686 10.51 21.24 -9.26
N ASP A 687 11.64 20.54 -9.39
CA ASP A 687 12.93 20.95 -8.79
C ASP A 687 14.10 20.66 -9.75
N LEU A 688 15.33 21.10 -9.43
CA LEU A 688 16.53 20.94 -10.24
C LEU A 688 17.61 20.15 -9.47
N PRO A 689 18.11 19.00 -9.98
CA PRO A 689 17.95 18.47 -11.34
C PRO A 689 16.72 17.57 -11.56
N GLN A 690 16.02 17.16 -10.51
CA GLN A 690 14.84 16.27 -10.57
C GLN A 690 13.74 16.81 -9.67
N ASP A 691 12.49 16.46 -9.97
CA ASP A 691 11.35 16.87 -9.14
C ASP A 691 11.42 16.26 -7.72
N SER A 692 10.94 17.04 -6.76
CA SER A 692 10.98 16.75 -5.33
C SER A 692 9.56 16.60 -4.78
N TYR A 693 9.43 15.78 -3.75
CA TYR A 693 8.17 15.54 -3.03
C TYR A 693 8.23 16.20 -1.65
N GLN A 694 7.12 16.77 -1.23
CA GLN A 694 6.96 17.36 0.11
C GLN A 694 5.57 17.05 0.65
N LEU A 695 5.44 16.88 1.97
CA LEU A 695 4.12 16.81 2.61
C LEU A 695 3.32 18.10 2.35
N ALA A 696 2.01 18.01 2.08
CA ALA A 696 1.22 19.17 1.68
C ALA A 696 1.00 20.19 2.80
N HIS A 697 0.81 19.72 4.04
CA HIS A 697 0.48 20.59 5.17
C HIS A 697 1.20 20.18 6.46
N ASN A 698 1.58 21.17 7.28
CA ASN A 698 2.21 20.92 8.59
C ASN A 698 1.29 20.12 9.53
N TYR A 699 -0.04 20.28 9.39
CA TYR A 699 -1.05 19.53 10.13
C TYR A 699 -0.89 18.00 10.00
N LEU A 700 -0.36 17.51 8.87
CA LEU A 700 -0.15 16.09 8.64
C LEU A 700 1.02 15.49 9.42
N ILE A 701 1.99 16.30 9.86
CA ILE A 701 3.20 15.81 10.52
C ILE A 701 2.91 15.00 11.80
N PRO A 702 2.17 15.54 12.79
CA PRO A 702 1.89 14.78 14.01
C PRO A 702 1.06 13.51 13.72
N LEU A 703 0.21 13.54 12.70
CA LEU A 703 -0.67 12.44 12.32
C LEU A 703 0.12 11.27 11.72
N VAL A 704 0.97 11.57 10.74
CA VAL A 704 1.86 10.59 10.11
C VAL A 704 2.78 9.94 11.15
N ARG A 705 3.31 10.74 12.09
CA ARG A 705 4.17 10.25 13.17
C ARG A 705 3.43 9.35 14.16
N ALA A 706 2.18 9.70 14.53
CA ALA A 706 1.34 8.85 15.36
C ALA A 706 1.01 7.53 14.65
N GLN A 707 0.71 7.57 13.35
CA GLN A 707 0.37 6.38 12.56
C GLN A 707 1.51 5.36 12.52
N LYS A 708 2.75 5.83 12.35
CA LYS A 708 3.92 4.94 12.37
C LYS A 708 4.10 4.25 13.72
N GLN A 709 3.90 4.98 14.82
CA GLN A 709 4.02 4.42 16.18
C GLN A 709 2.94 3.38 16.50
N GLU A 710 1.70 3.59 16.02
CA GLU A 710 0.62 2.61 16.19
C GLU A 710 0.85 1.36 15.32
N GLY A 711 1.33 1.55 14.07
CA GLY A 711 1.70 0.45 13.19
C GLY A 711 2.87 -0.41 13.69
N GLU A 712 3.84 0.18 14.39
CA GLU A 712 4.96 -0.56 15.02
C GLU A 712 4.51 -1.34 16.26
N LYS A 713 3.58 -0.79 17.06
CA LYS A 713 3.03 -1.47 18.25
C LYS A 713 2.20 -2.71 17.89
N SER A 714 1.42 -2.65 16.81
CA SER A 714 0.64 -3.82 16.36
C SER A 714 1.51 -4.97 15.83
N ILE A 715 2.80 -4.74 15.57
CA ILE A 715 3.75 -5.77 15.11
C ILE A 715 4.47 -6.42 16.30
N SER A 716 4.65 -5.70 17.42
CA SER A 716 5.22 -6.27 18.65
C SER A 716 4.27 -7.20 19.44
N GLU A 717 3.00 -7.27 19.03
CA GLU A 717 1.95 -8.10 19.65
C GLU A 717 1.61 -9.37 18.85
N PHE A 718 2.37 -9.69 17.78
CA PHE A 718 2.26 -10.94 17.03
C PHE A 718 3.53 -11.79 17.10
#